data_AF-A0AAW1UXY4-F1
#
_entry.id   AF-A0AAW1UXY4-F1
#
_cell.length_a   1.000
_cell.length_b   1.000
_cell.length_c   1.000
_cell.angle_alpha   90.00
_cell.angle_beta   90.00
_cell.angle_gamma   90.00
#
_symmetry.space_group_name_H-M   'P 1'
#
loop_
_entity.id
_entity.type
_entity.pdbx_description
1 polymer ?
#
loop_
_entity_poly.entity_id
_entity_poly.type
_entity_poly.pdbx_seq_one_letter_code
_entity_poly.pdbx_strand_id
1 'polypeptide(L)'
;METPDDVQIEVEYNSDYSDEDELDLETSISSQNVQQKREEKKERGSVKMSTKLTPQLKGLMGEANLRFARGDTETAQQMCFEVIRSQPNAWEPYLTLSQIFEATDPSKCKGYLTIASYLNPSNSSTWCRLAEISLEEGNQKEALGLYTKCLNHDKKNIEVHRKRIKLAQELGDEHLILKFQEALINKLPEESHEEIIEVASNITKVYHEEKKYQKALSVLQIPFRTVPQHITPNLVNIMLELLLLTDQFSQCLDIFVDFCNFNFEIIVQSDGSISIKDYSMPANISIDLKTKFIICAIKLKCFDVAETLIDSIIIEEDVEVVGDLFLDICESLMALGQYKTALKLFVPLKKSKNYSLAGVWLKYSDCLAACDLIEQAIEGYFMVITLAPQHIEVIQPLAELLLKSNKKAEALDVMCYQTADRLNISVLILRSKVLRQIGDLDEYWKCIELLLSRHCVVFTNTSELKTILSGGRVADKIQRIQRLREFRNDFSEVVPNQNVICVLEPDVEEEYQLFRDALHFAMEIENYSQMQKLALMACTSKKFEKYFEEISLFGLLACFYNGDLNHGYYLARDAIVKHPDNNFLWNIFNMFAVSGDSRLSKFIYRFRTRVQDHEPSEILEANLDFYFANYNSALKYFMKEFRDNKSPYISFILGIITLHLSTISKHLGSDIKEQLLEITTYLFLYYSQCRSKMASQEIFFNLGRMYHHLGIMHLAEYYYKKVFDVENHLLSEYPEILCLKREAAFNLHLIYRKSGNSIAAKSVLMKYLVI
;
A
#
# COMPACT_ATOMS: atom_id res chain seq x y z
N MET A 1 -9.80 -43.22 -69.20
CA MET A 1 -9.30 -44.47 -68.59
C MET A 1 -8.50 -44.02 -67.40
N GLU A 2 -9.23 -43.84 -66.30
CA GLU A 2 -8.80 -43.08 -65.13
C GLU A 2 -8.21 -44.02 -64.07
N THR A 3 -7.14 -43.52 -63.48
CA THR A 3 -6.45 -43.97 -62.27
C THR A 3 -7.38 -43.97 -61.06
N PRO A 4 -7.29 -44.94 -60.13
CA PRO A 4 -7.82 -44.79 -58.79
C PRO A 4 -6.71 -44.37 -57.83
N ASP A 5 -6.74 -43.07 -57.52
CA ASP A 5 -6.74 -42.43 -56.21
C ASP A 5 -5.71 -42.80 -55.13
N ASP A 6 -4.95 -41.75 -54.80
CA ASP A 6 -4.23 -41.48 -53.57
C ASP A 6 -5.08 -41.76 -52.32
N VAL A 7 -4.60 -42.67 -51.47
CA VAL A 7 -5.00 -42.70 -50.05
C VAL A 7 -3.90 -41.99 -49.27
N GLN A 8 -4.02 -40.67 -49.18
CA GLN A 8 -3.36 -39.88 -48.14
C GLN A 8 -3.93 -40.32 -46.79
N ILE A 9 -3.14 -41.01 -45.98
CA ILE A 9 -3.39 -41.08 -44.54
C ILE A 9 -2.88 -39.76 -43.97
N GLU A 10 -3.77 -38.78 -43.88
CA GLU A 10 -3.59 -37.59 -43.05
C GLU A 10 -3.43 -38.05 -41.60
N VAL A 11 -2.20 -38.04 -41.10
CA VAL A 11 -1.98 -37.96 -39.65
C VAL A 11 -2.14 -36.49 -39.31
N GLU A 12 -3.30 -36.12 -38.77
CA GLU A 12 -3.54 -34.81 -38.17
C GLU A 12 -2.42 -34.48 -37.18
N TYR A 13 -1.58 -33.51 -37.52
CA TYR A 13 -0.78 -32.78 -36.55
C TYR A 13 -1.75 -31.94 -35.71
N ASN A 14 -2.20 -32.49 -34.59
CA ASN A 14 -2.77 -31.66 -33.52
C ASN A 14 -1.62 -30.88 -32.87
N SER A 15 -1.44 -29.64 -33.33
CA SER A 15 -0.54 -28.64 -32.78
C SER A 15 -1.17 -27.85 -31.64
N ASP A 16 -1.90 -28.51 -30.75
CA ASP A 16 -2.46 -27.89 -29.53
C ASP A 16 -1.94 -28.66 -28.31
N TYR A 17 -0.71 -28.33 -27.91
CA TYR A 17 -0.27 -28.46 -26.54
C TYR A 17 0.12 -27.06 -26.08
N SER A 18 -0.84 -26.41 -25.43
CA SER A 18 -0.68 -25.19 -24.67
C SER A 18 0.27 -25.41 -23.49
N ASP A 19 1.18 -24.46 -23.29
CA ASP A 19 2.18 -24.35 -22.21
C ASP A 19 1.59 -24.16 -20.78
N GLU A 20 0.51 -24.86 -20.40
CA GLU A 20 -0.19 -24.58 -19.12
C GLU A 20 -0.20 -25.71 -18.08
N ASP A 21 0.41 -26.88 -18.31
CA ASP A 21 0.36 -28.00 -17.35
C ASP A 21 1.68 -28.29 -16.58
N GLU A 22 2.59 -27.31 -16.42
CA GLU A 22 3.81 -27.46 -15.60
C GLU A 22 3.95 -26.43 -14.45
N LEU A 23 2.82 -26.01 -13.85
CA LEU A 23 2.78 -25.27 -12.59
C LEU A 23 1.89 -26.01 -11.59
N ASP A 24 2.49 -26.90 -10.80
CA ASP A 24 2.09 -27.17 -9.39
C ASP A 24 2.91 -28.33 -8.83
N LEU A 25 4.06 -28.02 -8.22
CA LEU A 25 4.77 -28.96 -7.35
C LEU A 25 5.71 -28.26 -6.35
N GLU A 26 5.18 -27.30 -5.60
CA GLU A 26 5.76 -26.89 -4.31
C GLU A 26 4.65 -26.58 -3.30
N THR A 27 4.26 -27.57 -2.50
CA THR A 27 3.90 -27.38 -1.08
C THR A 27 3.72 -28.75 -0.41
N SER A 28 4.73 -29.17 0.34
CA SER A 28 4.59 -30.24 1.32
C SER A 28 5.16 -29.72 2.63
N ILE A 29 4.28 -29.30 3.54
CA ILE A 29 4.38 -29.51 4.99
C ILE A 29 3.01 -29.25 5.62
N SER A 30 2.64 -30.22 6.46
CA SER A 30 1.65 -30.19 7.54
C SER A 30 0.23 -30.70 7.27
N SER A 31 -0.22 -31.44 8.28
CA SER A 31 -1.57 -31.91 8.62
C SER A 31 -2.03 -33.28 8.08
N GLN A 32 -2.01 -34.22 9.04
CA GLN A 32 -2.73 -35.48 9.07
C GLN A 32 -4.25 -35.26 8.92
N ASN A 33 -4.92 -36.31 8.45
CA ASN A 33 -6.37 -36.49 8.29
C ASN A 33 -6.99 -35.88 7.02
N VAL A 34 -7.11 -36.67 5.96
CA VAL A 34 -8.41 -37.19 5.48
C VAL A 34 -8.14 -38.48 4.70
N GLN A 35 -8.17 -39.61 5.40
CA GLN A 35 -8.53 -40.90 4.82
C GLN A 35 -10.03 -40.89 4.51
N GLN A 36 -10.41 -41.56 3.42
CA GLN A 36 -11.76 -41.73 2.89
C GLN A 36 -12.27 -40.63 1.93
N LYS A 37 -11.85 -40.75 0.67
CA LYS A 37 -12.75 -40.87 -0.51
C LYS A 37 -11.94 -40.65 -1.78
N ARG A 38 -11.42 -41.74 -2.34
CA ARG A 38 -11.23 -41.97 -3.79
C ARG A 38 -10.67 -43.39 -3.97
N GLU A 39 -11.44 -44.36 -3.47
CA GLU A 39 -11.54 -45.62 -4.20
C GLU A 39 -12.36 -45.32 -5.48
N GLU A 40 -11.98 -45.97 -6.57
CA GLU A 40 -12.48 -45.77 -7.95
C GLU A 40 -11.81 -44.65 -8.76
N LYS A 41 -10.54 -44.83 -9.08
CA LYS A 41 -10.06 -44.68 -10.46
C LYS A 41 -8.94 -45.69 -10.69
N LYS A 42 -9.36 -46.76 -11.38
CA LYS A 42 -8.58 -47.89 -11.91
C LYS A 42 -7.10 -47.56 -12.07
N GLU A 43 -6.25 -48.37 -11.44
CA GLU A 43 -4.96 -48.77 -11.97
C GLU A 43 -5.15 -49.16 -13.44
N ARG A 44 -4.94 -48.22 -14.37
CA ARG A 44 -4.55 -48.58 -15.73
C ARG A 44 -3.08 -48.96 -15.60
N GLY A 45 -2.86 -50.24 -15.28
CA GLY A 45 -1.54 -50.84 -15.38
C GLY A 45 -0.93 -50.42 -16.70
N SER A 46 0.29 -49.86 -16.65
CA SER A 46 1.09 -49.63 -17.83
C SER A 46 1.17 -50.96 -18.57
N VAL A 47 0.40 -51.08 -19.65
CA VAL A 47 0.50 -52.22 -20.55
C VAL A 47 1.94 -52.20 -21.05
N LYS A 48 2.76 -53.14 -20.58
CA LYS A 48 3.99 -53.49 -21.27
C LYS A 48 3.58 -53.94 -22.67
N MET A 49 3.56 -53.03 -23.63
CA MET A 49 3.50 -53.39 -25.04
C MET A 49 4.86 -53.98 -25.44
N SER A 50 5.12 -55.21 -25.02
CA SER A 50 6.10 -56.04 -25.73
C SER A 50 5.34 -56.77 -26.84
N THR A 51 5.28 -56.16 -28.02
CA THR A 51 4.84 -56.84 -29.24
C THR A 51 5.92 -57.83 -29.65
N LYS A 52 5.90 -59.04 -29.10
CA LYS A 52 6.76 -60.12 -29.59
C LYS A 52 6.22 -60.59 -30.95
N LEU A 53 7.04 -60.46 -31.99
CA LEU A 53 6.79 -61.07 -33.30
C LEU A 53 6.43 -62.56 -33.15
N THR A 54 5.47 -63.06 -33.93
CA THR A 54 5.18 -64.50 -34.00
C THR A 54 6.44 -65.26 -34.44
N PRO A 55 6.65 -66.53 -34.05
CA PRO A 55 7.87 -67.27 -34.38
C PRO A 55 8.21 -67.29 -35.89
N GLN A 56 7.19 -67.34 -36.75
CA GLN A 56 7.34 -67.28 -38.20
C GLN A 56 7.81 -65.89 -38.67
N LEU A 57 7.17 -64.81 -38.21
CA LEU A 57 7.58 -63.43 -38.55
C LEU A 57 8.93 -63.05 -37.92
N LYS A 58 9.28 -63.63 -36.77
CA LYS A 58 10.60 -63.46 -36.14
C LYS A 58 11.71 -64.13 -36.96
N GLY A 59 11.42 -65.29 -37.57
CA GLY A 59 12.30 -65.95 -38.54
C GLY A 59 12.49 -65.11 -39.80
N LEU A 60 11.39 -64.60 -40.37
CA LEU A 60 11.42 -63.71 -41.54
C LEU A 60 12.19 -62.41 -41.27
N MET A 61 11.97 -61.79 -40.10
CA MET A 61 12.69 -60.60 -39.65
C MET A 61 14.18 -60.88 -39.42
N GLY A 62 14.52 -62.05 -38.87
CA GLY A 62 15.91 -62.49 -38.70
C GLY A 62 16.63 -62.70 -40.02
N GLU A 63 15.94 -63.28 -41.02
CA GLU A 63 16.48 -63.42 -42.37
C GLU A 63 16.65 -62.06 -43.07
N ALA A 64 15.69 -61.13 -42.91
CA ALA A 64 15.81 -59.76 -43.41
C ALA A 64 17.06 -59.05 -42.84
N ASN A 65 17.31 -59.16 -41.53
CA ASN A 65 18.52 -58.61 -40.90
C ASN A 65 19.81 -59.24 -41.43
N LEU A 66 19.82 -60.55 -41.69
CA LEU A 66 20.97 -61.25 -42.26
C LEU A 66 21.23 -60.85 -43.72
N ARG A 67 20.17 -60.62 -44.51
CA ARG A 67 20.27 -60.13 -45.89
C ARG A 67 20.83 -58.71 -45.94
N PHE A 68 20.33 -57.85 -45.05
CA PHE A 68 20.87 -56.51 -44.88
C PHE A 68 22.36 -56.53 -44.49
N ALA A 69 22.75 -57.35 -43.52
CA ALA A 69 24.15 -57.50 -43.12
C ALA A 69 25.07 -58.04 -44.24
N ARG A 70 24.51 -58.72 -45.24
CA ARG A 70 25.22 -59.23 -46.43
C ARG A 70 25.24 -58.22 -47.60
N GLY A 71 24.63 -57.04 -47.43
CA GLY A 71 24.56 -55.98 -48.45
C GLY A 71 23.42 -56.15 -49.47
N ASP A 72 22.54 -57.14 -49.29
CA ASP A 72 21.39 -57.41 -50.16
C ASP A 72 20.17 -56.59 -49.67
N THR A 73 20.19 -55.28 -49.96
CA THR A 73 19.25 -54.30 -49.39
C THR A 73 17.85 -54.39 -50.00
N GLU A 74 17.72 -54.72 -51.29
CA GLU A 74 16.43 -54.78 -51.98
C GLU A 74 15.57 -55.93 -51.47
N THR A 75 16.15 -57.11 -51.27
CA THR A 75 15.41 -58.26 -50.72
C THR A 75 15.08 -58.04 -49.24
N ALA A 76 16.01 -57.49 -48.46
CA ALA A 76 15.77 -57.14 -47.06
C ALA A 76 14.61 -56.14 -46.89
N GLN A 77 14.49 -55.16 -47.80
CA GLN A 77 13.40 -54.20 -47.81
C GLN A 77 12.04 -54.87 -48.08
N GLN A 78 11.96 -55.75 -49.09
CA GLN A 78 10.72 -56.48 -49.41
C GLN A 78 10.26 -57.33 -48.23
N MET A 79 11.20 -58.03 -47.58
CA MET A 79 10.93 -58.83 -46.39
C MET A 79 10.43 -57.98 -45.22
N CYS A 80 10.99 -56.79 -44.99
CA CYS A 80 10.50 -55.87 -43.97
C CYS A 80 9.07 -55.40 -44.24
N PHE A 81 8.70 -55.10 -45.50
CA PHE A 81 7.32 -54.73 -45.85
C PHE A 81 6.33 -55.87 -45.68
N GLU A 82 6.72 -57.12 -45.93
CA GLU A 82 5.88 -58.29 -45.65
C GLU A 82 5.62 -58.47 -44.14
N VAL A 83 6.63 -58.21 -43.31
CA VAL A 83 6.47 -58.21 -41.84
C VAL A 83 5.54 -57.08 -41.41
N ILE A 84 5.71 -55.85 -41.94
CA ILE A 84 4.84 -54.69 -41.63
C ILE A 84 3.40 -54.96 -42.07
N ARG A 85 3.19 -55.50 -43.27
CA ARG A 85 1.85 -55.83 -43.79
C ARG A 85 1.12 -56.83 -42.89
N SER A 86 1.87 -57.75 -42.30
CA SER A 86 1.33 -58.78 -41.42
C SER A 86 1.14 -58.28 -39.98
N GLN A 87 2.06 -57.45 -39.48
CA GLN A 87 2.02 -56.89 -38.13
C GLN A 87 2.53 -55.44 -38.13
N PRO A 88 1.64 -54.45 -38.34
CA PRO A 88 2.02 -53.03 -38.44
C PRO A 88 2.63 -52.43 -37.17
N ASN A 89 2.39 -53.05 -36.00
CA ASN A 89 2.84 -52.56 -34.69
C ASN A 89 4.20 -53.17 -34.24
N ALA A 90 4.91 -53.89 -35.12
CA ALA A 90 6.24 -54.40 -34.84
C ALA A 90 7.28 -53.31 -35.13
N TRP A 91 8.19 -53.02 -34.21
CA TRP A 91 9.17 -51.93 -34.35
C TRP A 91 10.43 -52.37 -35.12
N GLU A 92 10.78 -53.65 -35.07
CA GLU A 92 12.00 -54.23 -35.66
C GLU A 92 12.11 -54.01 -37.18
N PRO A 93 11.03 -54.17 -37.99
CA PRO A 93 11.09 -53.91 -39.43
C PRO A 93 11.34 -52.45 -39.75
N TYR A 94 10.70 -51.52 -39.03
CA TYR A 94 10.88 -50.08 -39.25
C TYR A 94 12.29 -49.62 -38.86
N LEU A 95 12.89 -50.18 -37.80
CA LEU A 95 14.28 -49.88 -37.45
C LEU A 95 15.23 -50.36 -38.56
N THR A 96 15.03 -51.56 -39.08
CA THR A 96 15.88 -52.12 -40.14
C THR A 96 15.72 -51.36 -41.45
N LEU A 97 14.50 -50.96 -41.80
CA LEU A 97 14.24 -50.06 -42.93
C LEU A 97 14.94 -48.71 -42.73
N SER A 98 14.92 -48.13 -41.53
CA SER A 98 15.63 -46.87 -41.27
C SER A 98 17.14 -46.98 -41.51
N GLN A 99 17.75 -48.10 -41.14
CA GLN A 99 19.18 -48.38 -41.37
C GLN A 99 19.49 -48.60 -42.87
N ILE A 100 18.59 -49.25 -43.61
CA ILE A 100 18.71 -49.40 -45.08
C ILE A 100 18.66 -48.03 -45.76
N PHE A 101 17.77 -47.15 -45.31
CA PHE A 101 17.58 -45.83 -45.90
C PHE A 101 18.56 -44.76 -45.42
N GLU A 102 19.37 -45.05 -44.40
CA GLU A 102 20.31 -44.10 -43.78
C GLU A 102 21.32 -43.50 -44.77
N ALA A 103 21.79 -44.31 -45.74
CA ALA A 103 22.73 -43.85 -46.77
C ALA A 103 22.08 -43.46 -48.11
N THR A 104 20.81 -43.79 -48.31
CA THR A 104 20.14 -43.65 -49.63
C THR A 104 19.11 -42.53 -49.66
N ASP A 105 18.32 -42.35 -48.59
CA ASP A 105 17.26 -41.36 -48.51
C ASP A 105 17.02 -40.95 -47.03
N PRO A 106 17.62 -39.83 -46.56
CA PRO A 106 17.53 -39.40 -45.16
C PRO A 106 16.10 -39.07 -44.73
N SER A 107 15.25 -38.63 -45.66
CA SER A 107 13.85 -38.29 -45.37
C SER A 107 13.02 -39.53 -45.01
N LYS A 108 13.20 -40.62 -45.74
CA LYS A 108 12.58 -41.92 -45.44
C LYS A 108 13.19 -42.56 -44.20
N CYS A 109 14.50 -42.41 -44.02
CA CYS A 109 15.20 -42.84 -42.81
C CYS A 109 14.55 -42.22 -41.55
N LYS A 110 14.41 -40.89 -41.50
CA LYS A 110 13.76 -40.17 -40.39
C LYS A 110 12.33 -40.65 -40.17
N GLY A 111 11.54 -40.80 -41.24
CA GLY A 111 10.16 -41.28 -41.17
C GLY A 111 10.04 -42.67 -40.52
N TYR A 112 10.82 -43.65 -41.00
CA TYR A 112 10.82 -45.00 -40.45
C TYR A 112 11.39 -45.07 -39.03
N LEU A 113 12.45 -44.30 -38.74
CA LEU A 113 13.05 -44.25 -37.41
C LEU A 113 12.12 -43.61 -36.37
N THR A 114 11.32 -42.62 -36.77
CA THR A 114 10.28 -42.00 -35.94
C THR A 114 9.23 -43.04 -35.54
N ILE A 115 8.70 -43.78 -36.51
CA ILE A 115 7.73 -44.86 -36.27
C ILE A 115 8.33 -45.93 -35.35
N ALA A 116 9.57 -46.36 -35.61
CA ALA A 116 10.27 -47.34 -34.77
C ALA A 116 10.43 -46.87 -33.31
N SER A 117 10.76 -45.59 -33.10
CA SER A 117 10.99 -45.01 -31.77
C SER A 117 9.70 -44.88 -30.96
N TYR A 118 8.57 -44.52 -31.59
CA TYR A 118 7.26 -44.49 -30.92
C TYR A 118 6.70 -45.89 -30.62
N LEU A 119 6.98 -46.88 -31.46
CA LEU A 119 6.57 -48.27 -31.23
C LEU A 119 7.41 -48.97 -30.14
N ASN A 120 8.66 -48.55 -29.93
CA ASN A 120 9.52 -49.00 -28.83
C ASN A 120 10.17 -47.83 -28.06
N PRO A 121 9.41 -47.11 -27.21
CA PRO A 121 9.92 -45.95 -26.49
C PRO A 121 11.09 -46.27 -25.55
N SER A 122 11.18 -47.52 -25.08
CA SER A 122 12.23 -47.99 -24.15
C SER A 122 13.63 -47.98 -24.76
N ASN A 123 13.76 -47.94 -26.08
CA ASN A 123 15.06 -47.96 -26.74
C ASN A 123 15.64 -46.53 -26.82
N SER A 124 16.51 -46.20 -25.86
CA SER A 124 17.13 -44.87 -25.81
C SER A 124 18.00 -44.57 -27.04
N SER A 125 18.64 -45.57 -27.66
CA SER A 125 19.56 -45.33 -28.77
C SER A 125 18.85 -44.84 -30.04
N THR A 126 17.59 -45.22 -30.27
CA THR A 126 16.83 -44.79 -31.46
C THR A 126 16.38 -43.35 -31.34
N TRP A 127 15.97 -42.90 -30.14
CA TRP A 127 15.68 -41.49 -29.87
C TRP A 127 16.91 -40.60 -30.06
N CYS A 128 18.07 -41.08 -29.59
CA CYS A 128 19.31 -40.35 -29.73
C CYS A 128 19.80 -40.28 -31.19
N ARG A 129 19.65 -41.34 -31.99
CA ARG A 129 19.94 -41.29 -33.44
C ARG A 129 18.96 -40.38 -34.19
N LEU A 130 17.68 -40.39 -33.82
CA LEU A 130 16.67 -39.50 -34.40
C LEU A 130 16.97 -38.02 -34.10
N ALA A 131 17.47 -37.72 -32.91
CA ALA A 131 17.93 -36.38 -32.54
C ALA A 131 19.15 -35.93 -33.38
N GLU A 132 20.08 -36.82 -33.67
CA GLU A 132 21.25 -36.54 -34.53
C GLU A 132 20.83 -36.23 -35.97
N ILE A 133 19.89 -36.99 -36.54
CA ILE A 133 19.36 -36.74 -37.88
C ILE A 133 18.63 -35.37 -37.93
N SER A 134 17.84 -35.04 -36.90
CA SER A 134 17.21 -33.71 -36.80
C SER A 134 18.24 -32.57 -36.67
N LEU A 135 19.41 -32.82 -36.07
CA LEU A 135 20.52 -31.84 -36.03
C LEU A 135 21.18 -31.68 -37.39
N GLU A 136 21.40 -32.77 -38.13
CA GLU A 136 21.93 -32.74 -39.50
C GLU A 136 21.01 -31.95 -40.45
N GLU A 137 19.69 -31.99 -40.22
CA GLU A 137 18.68 -31.19 -40.94
C GLU A 137 18.59 -29.72 -40.48
N GLY A 138 19.32 -29.31 -39.44
CA GLY A 138 19.30 -27.95 -38.87
C GLY A 138 18.14 -27.67 -37.91
N ASN A 139 17.32 -28.67 -37.56
CA ASN A 139 16.16 -28.54 -36.68
C ASN A 139 16.54 -28.70 -35.19
N GLN A 140 17.26 -27.70 -34.64
CA GLN A 140 17.82 -27.73 -33.29
C GLN A 140 16.76 -27.88 -32.16
N LYS A 141 15.59 -27.24 -32.28
CA LYS A 141 14.51 -27.34 -31.26
C LYS A 141 13.88 -28.74 -31.20
N GLU A 142 13.69 -29.37 -32.35
CA GLU A 142 13.17 -30.75 -32.43
C GLU A 142 14.16 -31.72 -31.79
N ALA A 143 15.46 -31.56 -32.08
CA ALA A 143 16.52 -32.38 -31.50
C ALA A 143 16.57 -32.29 -29.95
N LEU A 144 16.35 -31.11 -29.35
CA LEU A 144 16.24 -30.96 -27.89
C LEU A 144 15.09 -31.78 -27.29
N GLY A 145 13.92 -31.76 -27.93
CA GLY A 145 12.76 -32.55 -27.52
C GLY A 145 13.05 -34.06 -27.60
N LEU A 146 13.76 -34.49 -28.65
CA LEU A 146 14.15 -35.88 -28.87
C LEU A 146 15.21 -36.36 -27.86
N TYR A 147 16.22 -35.54 -27.54
CA TYR A 147 17.17 -35.86 -26.45
C TYR A 147 16.50 -35.96 -25.09
N THR A 148 15.46 -35.16 -24.82
CA THR A 148 14.68 -35.27 -23.59
C THR A 148 13.91 -36.60 -23.53
N LYS A 149 13.32 -37.05 -24.65
CA LYS A 149 12.72 -38.39 -24.74
C LYS A 149 13.75 -39.51 -24.55
N CYS A 150 14.96 -39.37 -25.10
CA CYS A 150 16.09 -40.28 -24.88
C CYS A 150 16.39 -40.42 -23.36
N LEU A 151 16.53 -39.29 -22.67
CA LEU A 151 16.86 -39.26 -21.23
C LEU A 151 15.73 -39.70 -20.29
N ASN A 152 14.47 -39.66 -20.72
CA ASN A 152 13.36 -40.21 -19.93
C ASN A 152 13.51 -41.72 -19.71
N HIS A 153 14.11 -42.43 -20.68
CA HIS A 153 14.31 -43.87 -20.65
C HIS A 153 15.71 -44.27 -20.21
N ASP A 154 16.76 -43.54 -20.58
CA ASP A 154 18.13 -43.72 -20.08
C ASP A 154 18.65 -42.48 -19.33
N LYS A 155 18.28 -42.38 -18.06
CA LYS A 155 18.58 -41.20 -17.22
C LYS A 155 20.07 -41.00 -16.94
N LYS A 156 20.91 -42.04 -17.11
CA LYS A 156 22.35 -42.05 -16.75
C LYS A 156 23.28 -41.74 -17.93
N ASN A 157 22.75 -41.57 -19.14
CA ASN A 157 23.59 -41.33 -20.30
C ASN A 157 24.21 -39.91 -20.29
N ILE A 158 25.46 -39.82 -19.82
CA ILE A 158 26.20 -38.57 -19.66
C ILE A 158 26.43 -37.88 -21.00
N GLU A 159 26.71 -38.65 -22.06
CA GLU A 159 26.98 -38.10 -23.40
C GLU A 159 25.77 -37.33 -23.96
N VAL A 160 24.56 -37.83 -23.70
CA VAL A 160 23.32 -37.19 -24.14
C VAL A 160 23.03 -35.92 -23.35
N HIS A 161 23.31 -35.91 -22.04
CA HIS A 161 23.26 -34.68 -21.25
C HIS A 161 24.23 -33.62 -21.77
N ARG A 162 25.48 -34.00 -22.10
CA ARG A 162 26.49 -33.09 -22.70
C ARG A 162 26.02 -32.53 -24.04
N LYS A 163 25.52 -33.39 -24.94
CA LYS A 163 24.96 -32.98 -26.24
C LYS A 163 23.80 -31.99 -26.07
N ARG A 164 22.92 -32.23 -25.09
CA ARG A 164 21.75 -31.37 -24.82
C ARG A 164 22.15 -30.00 -24.24
N ILE A 165 23.15 -29.94 -23.36
CA ILE A 165 23.69 -28.68 -22.82
C ILE A 165 24.35 -27.87 -23.94
N LYS A 166 25.20 -28.51 -24.77
CA LYS A 166 25.86 -27.84 -25.89
C LYS A 166 24.85 -27.24 -26.87
N LEU A 167 23.78 -27.98 -27.18
CA LEU A 167 22.73 -27.51 -28.07
C LEU A 167 21.93 -26.34 -27.46
N ALA A 168 21.68 -26.36 -26.15
CA ALA A 168 21.05 -25.23 -25.45
C ALA A 168 21.94 -23.98 -25.44
N GLN A 169 23.27 -24.14 -25.33
CA GLN A 169 24.25 -23.05 -25.47
C GLN A 169 24.23 -22.44 -26.87
N GLU A 170 24.17 -23.26 -27.93
CA GLU A 170 24.06 -22.78 -29.31
C GLU A 170 22.77 -22.00 -29.58
N LEU A 171 21.69 -22.31 -28.85
CA LEU A 171 20.39 -21.62 -28.92
C LEU A 171 20.30 -20.37 -28.03
N GLY A 172 21.23 -20.19 -27.09
CA GLY A 172 21.25 -19.05 -26.14
C GLY A 172 20.16 -19.09 -25.06
N ASP A 173 19.60 -20.26 -24.74
CA ASP A 173 18.56 -20.40 -23.71
C ASP A 173 19.19 -20.76 -22.35
N GLU A 174 19.46 -19.73 -21.55
CA GLU A 174 20.11 -19.86 -20.24
C GLU A 174 19.31 -20.70 -19.23
N HIS A 175 17.97 -20.65 -19.30
CA HIS A 175 17.10 -21.39 -18.39
C HIS A 175 17.16 -22.90 -18.66
N LEU A 176 17.17 -23.30 -19.94
CA LEU A 176 17.36 -24.70 -20.30
C LEU A 176 18.77 -25.21 -19.94
N ILE A 177 19.80 -24.39 -20.11
CA ILE A 177 21.18 -24.74 -19.73
C ILE A 177 21.25 -25.07 -18.24
N LEU A 178 20.71 -24.20 -17.38
CA LEU A 178 20.68 -24.40 -15.93
C LEU A 178 19.98 -25.73 -15.57
N LYS A 179 18.76 -25.94 -16.08
CA LYS A 179 17.96 -27.16 -15.83
C LYS A 179 18.72 -28.43 -16.26
N PHE A 180 19.45 -28.38 -17.37
CA PHE A 180 20.20 -29.52 -17.87
C PHE A 180 21.49 -29.78 -17.08
N GLN A 181 22.18 -28.73 -16.65
CA GLN A 181 23.36 -28.83 -15.79
C GLN A 181 23.03 -29.43 -14.42
N GLU A 182 21.92 -29.03 -13.80
CA GLU A 182 21.44 -29.63 -12.53
C GLU A 182 21.13 -31.13 -12.67
N ALA A 183 20.57 -31.53 -13.81
CA ALA A 183 20.27 -32.93 -14.07
C ALA A 183 21.53 -33.78 -14.33
N LEU A 184 22.65 -33.13 -14.71
CA LEU A 184 23.93 -33.75 -15.02
C LEU A 184 24.83 -33.89 -13.79
N ILE A 185 24.96 -32.83 -12.97
CA ILE A 185 25.98 -32.74 -11.91
C ILE A 185 25.97 -33.91 -10.92
N ASN A 186 24.79 -34.39 -10.52
CA ASN A 186 24.64 -35.51 -9.59
C ASN A 186 24.96 -36.90 -10.21
N LYS A 187 25.29 -36.95 -11.51
CA LYS A 187 25.52 -38.18 -12.28
C LYS A 187 26.93 -38.28 -12.85
N LEU A 188 27.72 -37.22 -12.73
CA LEU A 188 29.11 -37.22 -13.19
C LEU A 188 29.96 -38.14 -12.30
N PRO A 189 30.85 -38.97 -12.88
CA PRO A 189 31.77 -39.80 -12.12
C PRO A 189 32.87 -38.94 -11.49
N GLU A 190 33.42 -39.39 -10.36
CA GLU A 190 34.49 -38.68 -9.62
C GLU A 190 35.74 -38.43 -10.48
N GLU A 191 36.00 -39.29 -11.48
CA GLU A 191 37.09 -39.15 -12.45
C GLU A 191 36.99 -37.86 -13.30
N SER A 192 35.78 -37.29 -13.46
CA SER A 192 35.54 -36.06 -14.22
C SER A 192 35.61 -34.82 -13.32
N HIS A 193 36.63 -34.73 -12.46
CA HIS A 193 36.75 -33.70 -11.43
C HIS A 193 36.71 -32.26 -11.98
N GLU A 194 37.33 -32.00 -13.15
CA GLU A 194 37.32 -30.66 -13.78
C GLU A 194 35.90 -30.25 -14.20
N GLU A 195 35.16 -31.18 -14.81
CA GLU A 195 33.79 -30.94 -15.28
C GLU A 195 32.82 -30.76 -14.11
N ILE A 196 32.99 -31.52 -13.01
CA ILE A 196 32.19 -31.33 -11.79
C ILE A 196 32.37 -29.90 -11.24
N ILE A 197 33.62 -29.44 -11.15
CA ILE A 197 33.93 -28.10 -10.64
C ILE A 197 33.39 -27.01 -11.56
N GLU A 198 33.54 -27.17 -12.87
CA GLU A 198 33.06 -26.19 -13.87
C GLU A 198 31.52 -26.09 -13.85
N VAL A 199 30.83 -27.22 -13.92
CA VAL A 199 29.35 -27.26 -13.90
C VAL A 199 28.81 -26.72 -12.57
N ALA A 200 29.39 -27.11 -11.44
CA ALA A 200 29.00 -26.57 -10.13
C ALA A 200 29.17 -25.05 -10.08
N SER A 201 30.32 -24.55 -10.53
CA SER A 201 30.62 -23.11 -10.53
C SER A 201 29.63 -22.32 -11.38
N ASN A 202 29.25 -22.84 -12.55
CA ASN A 202 28.29 -22.18 -13.44
C ASN A 202 26.89 -22.13 -12.83
N ILE A 203 26.39 -23.24 -12.28
CA ILE A 203 25.09 -23.28 -11.59
C ILE A 203 25.09 -22.34 -10.38
N THR A 204 26.15 -22.37 -9.57
CA THR A 204 26.27 -21.52 -8.38
C THR A 204 26.25 -20.04 -8.74
N LYS A 205 26.92 -19.61 -9.83
CA LYS A 205 26.88 -18.22 -10.31
C LYS A 205 25.47 -17.77 -10.66
N VAL A 206 24.74 -18.57 -11.44
CA VAL A 206 23.36 -18.24 -11.83
C VAL A 206 22.46 -18.13 -10.59
N TYR A 207 22.55 -19.08 -9.66
CA TYR A 207 21.76 -19.01 -8.43
C TYR A 207 22.16 -17.89 -7.48
N HIS A 208 23.43 -17.47 -7.49
CA HIS A 208 23.89 -16.32 -6.74
C HIS A 208 23.30 -15.02 -7.31
N GLU A 209 23.29 -14.85 -8.64
CA GLU A 209 22.66 -13.71 -9.33
C GLU A 209 21.13 -13.65 -9.08
N GLU A 210 20.46 -14.80 -9.05
CA GLU A 210 19.04 -14.91 -8.69
C GLU A 210 18.76 -14.79 -7.17
N LYS A 211 19.78 -14.57 -6.34
CA LYS A 211 19.71 -14.53 -4.86
C LYS A 211 19.13 -15.78 -4.20
N LYS A 212 19.21 -16.94 -4.87
CA LYS A 212 18.78 -18.26 -4.35
C LYS A 212 19.91 -18.95 -3.60
N TYR A 213 20.40 -18.32 -2.52
CA TYR A 213 21.63 -18.73 -1.82
C TYR A 213 21.64 -20.18 -1.30
N GLN A 214 20.51 -20.69 -0.79
CA GLN A 214 20.42 -22.07 -0.30
C GLN A 214 20.59 -23.12 -1.42
N LYS A 215 20.07 -22.84 -2.63
CA LYS A 215 20.25 -23.72 -3.79
C LYS A 215 21.67 -23.62 -4.35
N ALA A 216 22.23 -22.42 -4.37
CA ALA A 216 23.63 -22.20 -4.74
C ALA A 216 24.58 -23.00 -3.83
N LEU A 217 24.31 -22.99 -2.52
CA LEU A 217 25.08 -23.71 -1.50
C LEU A 217 24.98 -25.23 -1.67
N SER A 218 23.78 -25.79 -1.85
CA SER A 218 23.59 -27.24 -1.99
C SER A 218 24.31 -27.80 -3.21
N VAL A 219 24.36 -27.03 -4.30
CA VAL A 219 25.11 -27.38 -5.52
C VAL A 219 26.61 -27.29 -5.28
N LEU A 220 27.09 -26.20 -4.67
CA LEU A 220 28.52 -26.03 -4.41
C LEU A 220 29.07 -27.05 -3.39
N GLN A 221 28.23 -27.62 -2.52
CA GLN A 221 28.63 -28.71 -1.62
C GLN A 221 29.00 -30.01 -2.35
N ILE A 222 28.54 -30.21 -3.59
CA ILE A 222 28.80 -31.43 -4.38
C ILE A 222 30.30 -31.61 -4.60
N PRO A 223 31.05 -30.69 -5.24
CA PRO A 223 32.50 -30.84 -5.44
C PRO A 223 33.28 -30.99 -4.13
N PHE A 224 32.83 -30.34 -3.05
CA PHE A 224 33.46 -30.46 -1.73
C PHE A 224 33.32 -31.86 -1.12
N ARG A 225 32.27 -32.60 -1.48
CA ARG A 225 32.04 -33.98 -1.01
C ARG A 225 32.64 -35.03 -1.95
N THR A 226 32.55 -34.82 -3.26
CA THR A 226 32.93 -35.84 -4.26
C THR A 226 34.40 -35.74 -4.67
N VAL A 227 34.98 -34.54 -4.72
CA VAL A 227 36.37 -34.32 -5.19
C VAL A 227 37.14 -33.34 -4.28
N PRO A 228 37.25 -33.61 -2.96
CA PRO A 228 37.85 -32.69 -2.00
C PRO A 228 39.33 -32.36 -2.27
N GLN A 229 40.09 -33.26 -2.90
CA GLN A 229 41.51 -33.05 -3.16
C GLN A 229 41.80 -32.06 -4.31
N HIS A 230 40.79 -31.75 -5.13
CA HIS A 230 40.93 -30.90 -6.33
C HIS A 230 40.29 -29.51 -6.17
N ILE A 231 39.87 -29.14 -4.96
CA ILE A 231 39.22 -27.86 -4.71
C ILE A 231 40.23 -26.71 -4.87
N THR A 232 39.83 -25.69 -5.62
CA THR A 232 40.63 -24.49 -5.83
C THR A 232 40.39 -23.46 -4.71
N PRO A 233 41.37 -22.60 -4.38
CA PRO A 233 41.19 -21.52 -3.40
C PRO A 233 40.00 -20.59 -3.72
N ASN A 234 39.69 -20.40 -5.01
CA ASN A 234 38.54 -19.61 -5.44
C ASN A 234 37.21 -20.27 -5.03
N LEU A 235 37.08 -21.60 -5.17
CA LEU A 235 35.88 -22.31 -4.72
C LEU A 235 35.70 -22.24 -3.20
N VAL A 236 36.81 -22.30 -2.44
CA VAL A 236 36.78 -22.11 -0.98
C VAL A 236 36.26 -20.71 -0.63
N ASN A 237 36.72 -19.70 -1.37
CA ASN A 237 36.26 -18.32 -1.18
C ASN A 237 34.73 -18.18 -1.41
N ILE A 238 34.22 -18.72 -2.52
CA ILE A 238 32.77 -18.68 -2.86
C ILE A 238 31.95 -19.48 -1.83
N MET A 239 32.45 -20.64 -1.39
CA MET A 239 31.79 -21.46 -0.38
C MET A 239 31.63 -20.72 0.94
N LEU A 240 32.70 -20.10 1.44
CA LEU A 240 32.66 -19.32 2.67
C LEU A 240 31.70 -18.13 2.56
N GLU A 241 31.63 -17.48 1.40
CA GLU A 241 30.68 -16.39 1.15
C GLU A 241 29.23 -16.84 1.27
N LEU A 242 28.87 -17.93 0.59
CA LEU A 242 27.52 -18.49 0.64
C LEU A 242 27.15 -18.98 2.04
N LEU A 243 28.09 -19.59 2.76
CA LEU A 243 27.88 -20.02 4.14
C LEU A 243 27.64 -18.84 5.08
N LEU A 244 28.37 -17.74 4.91
CA LEU A 244 28.15 -16.49 5.67
C LEU A 244 26.79 -15.86 5.34
N LEU A 245 26.39 -15.83 4.06
CA LEU A 245 25.08 -15.31 3.64
C LEU A 245 23.89 -16.16 4.10
N THR A 246 24.11 -17.45 4.34
CA THR A 246 23.08 -18.40 4.82
C THR A 246 23.17 -18.66 6.33
N ASP A 247 23.99 -17.89 7.06
CA ASP A 247 24.22 -17.98 8.50
C ASP A 247 24.66 -19.38 9.00
N GLN A 248 25.37 -20.16 8.18
CA GLN A 248 25.86 -21.51 8.50
C GLN A 248 27.29 -21.50 9.07
N PHE A 249 27.46 -20.88 10.24
CA PHE A 249 28.79 -20.60 10.79
C PHE A 249 29.61 -21.83 11.22
N SER A 250 28.97 -22.93 11.65
CA SER A 250 29.68 -24.16 12.01
C SER A 250 30.43 -24.75 10.82
N GLN A 251 29.73 -24.83 9.67
CA GLN A 251 30.31 -25.28 8.42
C GLN A 251 31.38 -24.32 7.90
N CYS A 252 31.30 -23.01 8.17
CA CYS A 252 32.40 -22.08 7.87
C CYS A 252 33.69 -22.53 8.59
N LEU A 253 33.60 -22.86 9.88
CA LEU A 253 34.76 -23.31 10.66
C LEU A 253 35.32 -24.63 10.11
N ASP A 254 34.46 -25.58 9.74
CA ASP A 254 34.88 -26.84 9.12
C ASP A 254 35.67 -26.58 7.83
N ILE A 255 35.19 -25.69 6.95
CA ILE A 255 35.89 -25.32 5.71
C ILE A 255 37.24 -24.63 6.00
N PHE A 256 37.33 -23.78 7.03
CA PHE A 256 38.60 -23.16 7.44
C PHE A 256 39.61 -24.21 7.95
N VAL A 257 39.17 -25.23 8.67
CA VAL A 257 40.03 -26.32 9.14
C VAL A 257 40.48 -27.20 7.97
N ASP A 258 39.53 -27.68 7.17
CA ASP A 258 39.76 -28.69 6.14
C ASP A 258 40.56 -28.16 4.94
N PHE A 259 40.35 -26.89 4.55
CA PHE A 259 40.91 -26.33 3.32
C PHE A 259 41.83 -25.13 3.53
N CYS A 260 41.81 -24.49 4.70
CA CYS A 260 42.62 -23.29 4.97
C CYS A 260 43.68 -23.50 6.07
N ASN A 261 43.85 -24.71 6.61
CA ASN A 261 44.82 -25.05 7.67
C ASN A 261 44.66 -24.21 8.95
N PHE A 262 43.44 -23.85 9.33
CA PHE A 262 43.18 -23.28 10.64
C PHE A 262 43.10 -24.38 11.70
N ASN A 263 43.47 -24.03 12.94
CA ASN A 263 43.06 -24.80 14.11
C ASN A 263 42.31 -23.87 15.07
N PHE A 264 41.22 -24.37 15.64
CA PHE A 264 40.39 -23.62 16.57
C PHE A 264 40.24 -24.38 17.89
N GLU A 265 40.35 -23.66 19.01
CA GLU A 265 39.91 -24.14 20.31
C GLU A 265 38.47 -23.67 20.55
N ILE A 266 37.50 -24.57 20.34
CA ILE A 266 36.07 -24.25 20.39
C ILE A 266 35.46 -24.64 21.74
N ILE A 267 34.63 -23.77 22.30
CA ILE A 267 33.76 -24.07 23.45
C ILE A 267 32.31 -24.01 22.99
N VAL A 268 31.56 -25.08 23.27
CA VAL A 268 30.10 -25.13 23.09
C VAL A 268 29.45 -24.65 24.39
N GLN A 269 28.69 -23.56 24.29
CA GLN A 269 27.98 -22.98 25.43
C GLN A 269 26.71 -23.79 25.75
N SER A 270 26.13 -23.53 26.93
CA SER A 270 24.93 -24.25 27.43
C SER A 270 23.68 -24.08 26.56
N ASP A 271 23.65 -23.05 25.71
CA ASP A 271 22.59 -22.75 24.74
C ASP A 271 22.82 -23.41 23.36
N GLY A 272 23.91 -24.16 23.19
CA GLY A 272 24.30 -24.78 21.92
C GLY A 272 25.07 -23.84 20.98
N SER A 273 25.38 -22.62 21.39
CA SER A 273 26.19 -21.69 20.60
C SER A 273 27.68 -22.06 20.60
N ILE A 274 28.33 -21.86 19.47
CA ILE A 274 29.76 -22.14 19.24
C ILE A 274 30.54 -20.86 19.54
N SER A 275 31.57 -20.95 20.38
CA SER A 275 32.48 -19.84 20.66
C SER A 275 33.94 -20.24 20.48
N ILE A 276 34.72 -19.36 19.88
CA ILE A 276 36.15 -19.56 19.60
C ILE A 276 36.94 -18.95 20.77
N LYS A 277 37.73 -19.78 21.46
CA LYS A 277 38.58 -19.34 22.58
C LYS A 277 39.97 -18.95 22.11
N ASP A 278 40.56 -19.78 21.25
CA ASP A 278 41.88 -19.56 20.66
C ASP A 278 41.91 -20.09 19.22
N TYR A 279 42.83 -19.58 18.40
CA TYR A 279 42.98 -19.97 17.00
C TYR A 279 44.45 -19.95 16.57
N SER A 280 44.82 -20.86 15.67
CA SER A 280 46.08 -20.81 14.93
C SER A 280 45.78 -20.66 13.44
N MET A 281 46.35 -19.64 12.81
CA MET A 281 46.17 -19.32 11.39
C MET A 281 47.52 -19.38 10.65
N PRO A 282 47.55 -19.79 9.37
CA PRO A 282 48.76 -19.72 8.56
C PRO A 282 49.26 -18.28 8.37
N ALA A 283 50.58 -18.08 8.38
CA ALA A 283 51.19 -16.74 8.27
C ALA A 283 51.01 -16.06 6.90
N ASN A 284 50.66 -16.80 5.84
CA ASN A 284 50.53 -16.28 4.47
C ASN A 284 49.11 -16.53 3.91
N ILE A 285 48.10 -16.20 4.71
CA ILE A 285 46.70 -16.30 4.30
C ILE A 285 46.30 -15.10 3.43
N SER A 286 45.39 -15.29 2.47
CA SER A 286 44.84 -14.15 1.73
C SER A 286 43.96 -13.28 2.63
N ILE A 287 43.96 -11.98 2.33
CA ILE A 287 43.16 -10.99 3.06
C ILE A 287 41.65 -11.28 2.96
N ASP A 288 41.17 -11.80 1.83
CA ASP A 288 39.77 -12.22 1.66
C ASP A 288 39.36 -13.29 2.69
N LEU A 289 40.18 -14.33 2.87
CA LEU A 289 39.91 -15.41 3.81
C LEU A 289 40.01 -14.91 5.26
N LYS A 290 40.98 -14.04 5.55
CA LYS A 290 41.13 -13.39 6.87
C LYS A 290 39.88 -12.54 7.19
N THR A 291 39.37 -11.78 6.21
CA THR A 291 38.14 -10.97 6.33
C THR A 291 36.92 -11.86 6.57
N LYS A 292 36.74 -12.93 5.81
CA LYS A 292 35.64 -13.90 6.00
C LYS A 292 35.70 -14.58 7.37
N PHE A 293 36.90 -14.85 7.89
CA PHE A 293 37.08 -15.37 9.24
C PHE A 293 36.68 -14.34 10.31
N ILE A 294 37.06 -13.07 10.15
CA ILE A 294 36.63 -11.99 11.06
C ILE A 294 35.11 -11.87 11.07
N ILE A 295 34.47 -11.86 9.90
CA ILE A 295 33.01 -11.79 9.79
C ILE A 295 32.38 -13.01 10.47
N CYS A 296 32.92 -14.21 10.28
CA CYS A 296 32.47 -15.42 10.98
C CYS A 296 32.58 -15.28 12.50
N ALA A 297 33.72 -14.80 13.02
CA ALA A 297 33.93 -14.57 14.46
C ALA A 297 32.95 -13.53 15.03
N ILE A 298 32.69 -12.43 14.29
CA ILE A 298 31.71 -11.41 14.66
C ILE A 298 30.31 -12.04 14.75
N LYS A 299 29.90 -12.81 13.74
CA LYS A 299 28.58 -13.46 13.70
C LYS A 299 28.40 -14.52 14.79
N LEU A 300 29.48 -15.21 15.18
CA LEU A 300 29.54 -16.08 16.36
C LEU A 300 29.64 -15.31 17.69
N LYS A 301 29.58 -13.98 17.67
CA LYS A 301 29.68 -13.08 18.84
C LYS A 301 30.99 -13.23 19.63
N CYS A 302 32.06 -13.68 18.97
CA CYS A 302 33.39 -13.81 19.54
C CYS A 302 34.17 -12.50 19.34
N PHE A 303 33.75 -11.45 20.02
CA PHE A 303 34.25 -10.08 19.78
C PHE A 303 35.72 -9.89 20.16
N ASP A 304 36.22 -10.56 21.20
CA ASP A 304 37.63 -10.46 21.61
C ASP A 304 38.57 -10.97 20.51
N VAL A 305 38.23 -12.12 19.91
CA VAL A 305 38.96 -12.70 18.77
C VAL A 305 38.88 -11.77 17.56
N ALA A 306 37.67 -11.29 17.24
CA ALA A 306 37.48 -10.37 16.12
C ALA A 306 38.29 -9.07 16.30
N GLU A 307 38.35 -8.51 17.50
CA GLU A 307 39.08 -7.26 17.78
C GLU A 307 40.59 -7.43 17.58
N THR A 308 41.18 -8.53 18.03
CA THR A 308 42.62 -8.80 17.80
C THR A 308 42.95 -8.92 16.30
N LEU A 309 42.08 -9.57 15.54
CA LEU A 309 42.23 -9.71 14.09
C LEU A 309 42.02 -8.38 13.36
N ILE A 310 41.04 -7.59 13.77
CA ILE A 310 40.79 -6.24 13.23
C ILE A 310 42.01 -5.34 13.46
N ASP A 311 42.56 -5.32 14.67
CA ASP A 311 43.75 -4.53 14.99
C ASP A 311 44.95 -4.99 14.12
N SER A 312 45.07 -6.29 13.83
CA SER A 312 46.10 -6.80 12.90
C SER A 312 45.92 -6.31 11.46
N ILE A 313 44.69 -6.32 10.93
CA ILE A 313 44.41 -5.87 9.55
C ILE A 313 44.66 -4.37 9.41
N ILE A 314 44.32 -3.57 10.41
CA ILE A 314 44.54 -2.11 10.39
C ILE A 314 46.04 -1.76 10.29
N ILE A 315 46.92 -2.62 10.82
CA ILE A 315 48.38 -2.40 10.83
C ILE A 315 49.03 -2.95 9.56
N GLU A 316 48.60 -4.12 9.10
CA GLU A 316 49.26 -4.89 8.04
C GLU A 316 48.83 -4.45 6.63
N GLU A 317 47.59 -3.98 6.46
CA GLU A 317 46.99 -3.78 5.14
C GLU A 317 46.74 -2.30 4.79
N ASP A 318 46.85 -1.97 3.50
CA ASP A 318 46.58 -0.62 3.00
C ASP A 318 45.10 -0.46 2.61
N VAL A 319 44.40 0.43 3.31
CA VAL A 319 42.98 0.74 3.09
C VAL A 319 42.70 1.27 1.68
N GLU A 320 43.67 1.85 0.99
CA GLU A 320 43.48 2.30 -0.40
C GLU A 320 43.31 1.14 -1.40
N VAL A 321 43.72 -0.08 -1.01
CA VAL A 321 43.67 -1.29 -1.85
C VAL A 321 42.53 -2.21 -1.44
N VAL A 322 42.28 -2.38 -0.13
CA VAL A 322 41.31 -3.36 0.42
C VAL A 322 40.17 -2.71 1.21
N GLY A 323 39.80 -1.47 0.86
CA GLY A 323 38.80 -0.70 1.59
C GLY A 323 37.38 -1.28 1.54
N ASP A 324 37.05 -2.06 0.51
CA ASP A 324 35.82 -2.83 0.41
C ASP A 324 35.72 -3.92 1.50
N LEU A 325 36.80 -4.68 1.72
CA LEU A 325 36.86 -5.69 2.78
C LEU A 325 36.68 -5.08 4.18
N PHE A 326 37.21 -3.86 4.40
CA PHE A 326 36.99 -3.12 5.64
C PHE A 326 35.51 -2.75 5.82
N LEU A 327 34.82 -2.39 4.74
CA LEU A 327 33.39 -2.07 4.77
C LEU A 327 32.55 -3.30 5.13
N ASP A 328 32.86 -4.47 4.58
CA ASP A 328 32.14 -5.72 4.89
C ASP A 328 32.23 -6.09 6.39
N ILE A 329 33.41 -5.90 6.99
CA ILE A 329 33.62 -6.07 8.44
C ILE A 329 32.81 -5.03 9.21
N CYS A 330 32.84 -3.76 8.80
CA CYS A 330 32.08 -2.69 9.45
C CYS A 330 30.57 -2.97 9.43
N GLU A 331 30.01 -3.37 8.29
CA GLU A 331 28.59 -3.72 8.15
C GLU A 331 28.20 -4.87 9.08
N SER A 332 29.06 -5.89 9.17
CA SER A 332 28.85 -7.03 10.06
C SER A 332 28.87 -6.63 11.54
N LEU A 333 29.76 -5.72 11.95
CA LEU A 333 29.81 -5.17 13.30
C LEU A 333 28.58 -4.31 13.62
N MET A 334 28.19 -3.43 12.68
CA MET A 334 27.02 -2.57 12.82
C MET A 334 25.73 -3.39 13.01
N ALA A 335 25.58 -4.49 12.26
CA ALA A 335 24.42 -5.38 12.35
C ALA A 335 24.25 -6.02 13.73
N LEU A 336 25.34 -6.17 14.51
CA LEU A 336 25.32 -6.69 15.88
C LEU A 336 25.44 -5.60 16.97
N GLY A 337 25.38 -4.32 16.58
CA GLY A 337 25.45 -3.18 17.50
C GLY A 337 26.84 -2.87 18.05
N GLN A 338 27.90 -3.42 17.45
CA GLN A 338 29.30 -3.17 17.85
C GLN A 338 29.85 -1.91 17.17
N TYR A 339 29.25 -0.76 17.47
CA TYR A 339 29.58 0.50 16.79
C TYR A 339 30.99 1.03 17.11
N LYS A 340 31.49 0.83 18.34
CA LYS A 340 32.80 1.34 18.78
C LYS A 340 33.97 0.69 18.03
N THR A 341 33.91 -0.62 17.81
CA THR A 341 34.92 -1.35 17.03
C THR A 341 34.80 -1.03 15.55
N ALA A 342 33.57 -0.89 15.02
CA ALA A 342 33.35 -0.44 13.64
C ALA A 342 33.97 0.95 13.38
N LEU A 343 33.88 1.88 14.35
CA LEU A 343 34.51 3.20 14.23
C LEU A 343 36.03 3.13 14.04
N LYS A 344 36.73 2.14 14.62
CA LYS A 344 38.18 1.96 14.41
C LYS A 344 38.51 1.74 12.93
N LEU A 345 37.68 0.98 12.22
CA LEU A 345 37.83 0.66 10.80
C LEU A 345 37.34 1.80 9.89
N PHE A 346 36.32 2.56 10.30
CA PHE A 346 35.85 3.70 9.53
C PHE A 346 36.81 4.91 9.53
N VAL A 347 37.61 5.10 10.59
CA VAL A 347 38.58 6.21 10.67
C VAL A 347 39.59 6.20 9.51
N PRO A 348 40.26 5.09 9.17
CA PRO A 348 41.13 5.06 8.01
C PRO A 348 40.36 5.13 6.68
N LEU A 349 39.18 4.48 6.56
CA LEU A 349 38.33 4.56 5.36
C LEU A 349 37.92 5.99 5.00
N LYS A 350 37.53 6.78 6.00
CA LYS A 350 37.20 8.20 5.83
C LYS A 350 38.39 9.05 5.37
N LYS A 351 39.63 8.63 5.67
CA LYS A 351 40.85 9.35 5.28
C LYS A 351 41.39 8.89 3.92
N SER A 352 40.90 7.77 3.38
CA SER A 352 41.30 7.24 2.08
C SER A 352 40.82 8.14 0.94
N LYS A 353 41.59 8.17 -0.14
CA LYS A 353 41.26 8.87 -1.38
C LYS A 353 40.23 8.12 -2.21
N ASN A 354 40.30 6.79 -2.24
CA ASN A 354 39.42 5.96 -3.06
C ASN A 354 38.08 5.64 -2.36
N TYR A 355 38.09 5.51 -1.02
CA TYR A 355 36.95 5.01 -0.25
C TYR A 355 36.25 6.06 0.62
N SER A 356 36.71 7.32 0.67
CA SER A 356 35.99 8.41 1.34
C SER A 356 34.74 8.85 0.53
N LEU A 357 33.82 7.93 0.32
CA LEU A 357 32.57 8.10 -0.40
C LEU A 357 31.43 8.47 0.56
N ALA A 358 30.35 9.04 0.02
CA ALA A 358 29.18 9.45 0.79
C ALA A 358 28.60 8.30 1.65
N GLY A 359 28.54 7.07 1.11
CA GLY A 359 28.04 5.89 1.84
C GLY A 359 28.91 5.48 3.06
N VAL A 360 30.23 5.72 2.99
CA VAL A 360 31.14 5.45 4.12
C VAL A 360 30.94 6.48 5.22
N TRP A 361 30.85 7.75 4.84
CA TRP A 361 30.54 8.84 5.78
C TRP A 361 29.17 8.67 6.45
N LEU A 362 28.18 8.14 5.73
CA LEU A 362 26.86 7.81 6.27
C LEU A 362 26.96 6.77 7.39
N LYS A 363 27.52 5.60 7.10
CA LYS A 363 27.67 4.51 8.08
C LYS A 363 28.56 4.90 9.26
N TYR A 364 29.62 5.67 9.01
CA TYR A 364 30.45 6.25 10.06
C TYR A 364 29.65 7.17 10.99
N SER A 365 28.81 8.04 10.42
CA SER A 365 27.97 8.96 11.20
C SER A 365 26.90 8.22 11.98
N ASP A 366 26.30 7.16 11.42
CA ASP A 366 25.36 6.28 12.12
C ASP A 366 26.02 5.61 13.33
N CYS A 367 27.27 5.14 13.18
CA CYS A 367 28.04 4.58 14.30
C CYS A 367 28.34 5.61 15.39
N LEU A 368 28.69 6.85 15.01
CA LEU A 368 28.92 7.95 15.96
C LEU A 368 27.62 8.30 16.71
N ALA A 369 26.50 8.37 16.00
CA ALA A 369 25.19 8.64 16.57
C ALA A 369 24.80 7.56 17.58
N ALA A 370 25.01 6.29 17.25
CA ALA A 370 24.77 5.15 18.15
C ALA A 370 25.72 5.11 19.37
N CYS A 371 26.90 5.74 19.27
CA CYS A 371 27.84 5.90 20.38
C CYS A 371 27.58 7.18 21.22
N ASP A 372 26.47 7.89 21.01
CA ASP A 372 26.12 9.18 21.65
C ASP A 372 27.15 10.31 21.39
N LEU A 373 27.94 10.21 20.31
CA LEU A 373 28.88 11.26 19.87
C LEU A 373 28.18 12.24 18.92
N ILE A 374 27.20 12.98 19.46
CA ILE A 374 26.22 13.77 18.69
C ILE A 374 26.87 14.82 17.77
N GLU A 375 27.80 15.64 18.28
CA GLU A 375 28.40 16.73 17.51
C GLU A 375 29.20 16.21 16.30
N GLN A 376 29.98 15.14 16.49
CA GLN A 376 30.76 14.53 15.42
C GLN A 376 29.87 13.83 14.40
N ALA A 377 28.75 13.23 14.84
CA ALA A 377 27.77 12.63 13.95
C ALA A 377 27.12 13.70 13.06
N ILE A 378 26.75 14.86 13.62
CA ILE A 378 26.20 16.00 12.87
C ILE A 378 27.18 16.46 11.79
N GLU A 379 28.46 16.66 12.14
CA GLU A 379 29.50 17.02 11.17
C GLU A 379 29.64 15.96 10.06
N GLY A 380 29.62 14.68 10.43
CA GLY A 380 29.69 13.57 9.49
C GLY A 380 28.51 13.56 8.52
N TYR A 381 27.28 13.75 9.00
CA TYR A 381 26.09 13.83 8.15
C TYR A 381 26.11 15.05 7.21
N PHE A 382 26.57 16.22 7.66
CA PHE A 382 26.76 17.35 6.76
C PHE A 382 27.78 17.04 5.65
N MET A 383 28.85 16.31 5.95
CA MET A 383 29.78 15.84 4.92
C MET A 383 29.09 14.94 3.89
N VAL A 384 28.18 14.05 4.31
CA VAL A 384 27.40 13.24 3.36
C VAL A 384 26.57 14.11 2.43
N ILE A 385 25.89 15.14 2.96
CA ILE A 385 25.12 16.10 2.14
C ILE A 385 26.02 16.84 1.15
N THR A 386 27.24 17.22 1.55
CA THR A 386 28.18 17.89 0.63
C THR A 386 28.67 16.98 -0.49
N LEU A 387 28.90 15.69 -0.20
CA LEU A 387 29.38 14.70 -1.17
C LEU A 387 28.27 14.19 -2.08
N ALA A 388 27.06 14.02 -1.54
CA ALA A 388 25.89 13.51 -2.24
C ALA A 388 24.62 14.26 -1.80
N PRO A 389 24.34 15.46 -2.37
CA PRO A 389 23.17 16.26 -2.00
C PRO A 389 21.81 15.56 -2.25
N GLN A 390 21.78 14.53 -3.10
CA GLN A 390 20.57 13.76 -3.42
C GLN A 390 20.29 12.62 -2.42
N HIS A 391 21.17 12.39 -1.43
CA HIS A 391 21.03 11.31 -0.44
C HIS A 391 20.03 11.69 0.67
N ILE A 392 18.75 11.44 0.41
CA ILE A 392 17.63 11.83 1.31
C ILE A 392 17.66 11.09 2.65
N GLU A 393 18.25 9.89 2.70
CA GLU A 393 18.30 9.03 3.91
C GLU A 393 18.99 9.70 5.11
N VAL A 394 19.84 10.70 4.86
CA VAL A 394 20.58 11.45 5.89
C VAL A 394 19.72 12.48 6.62
N ILE A 395 18.68 12.99 5.95
CA ILE A 395 17.94 14.17 6.42
C ILE A 395 17.23 13.90 7.74
N GLN A 396 16.61 12.72 7.89
CA GLN A 396 15.89 12.38 9.11
C GLN A 396 16.84 12.18 10.31
N PRO A 397 17.89 11.31 10.26
CA PRO A 397 18.84 11.16 11.37
C PRO A 397 19.50 12.48 11.76
N LEU A 398 19.92 13.30 10.78
CA LEU A 398 20.53 14.60 11.03
C LEU A 398 19.55 15.57 11.72
N ALA A 399 18.31 15.67 11.23
CA ALA A 399 17.31 16.53 11.83
C ALA A 399 17.01 16.12 13.29
N GLU A 400 16.88 14.82 13.57
CA GLU A 400 16.66 14.31 14.93
C GLU A 400 17.83 14.66 15.87
N LEU A 401 19.08 14.52 15.42
CA LEU A 401 20.26 14.90 16.21
C LEU A 401 20.37 16.41 16.44
N LEU A 402 20.05 17.22 15.43
CA LEU A 402 20.00 18.69 15.57
C LEU A 402 18.94 19.12 16.58
N LEU A 403 17.77 18.46 16.57
CA LEU A 403 16.71 18.70 17.55
C LEU A 403 17.13 18.28 18.97
N LYS A 404 17.81 17.14 19.14
CA LYS A 404 18.41 16.73 20.42
C LYS A 404 19.44 17.77 20.92
N SER A 405 20.17 18.40 20.00
CA SER A 405 21.13 19.47 20.28
C SER A 405 20.48 20.86 20.44
N ASN A 406 19.15 20.94 20.44
CA ASN A 406 18.35 22.18 20.50
C ASN A 406 18.62 23.19 19.36
N LYS A 407 19.16 22.73 18.22
CA LYS A 407 19.43 23.54 17.02
C LYS A 407 18.25 23.48 16.04
N LYS A 408 17.09 24.00 16.46
CA LYS A 408 15.83 23.84 15.71
C LYS A 408 15.82 24.53 14.33
N ALA A 409 16.48 25.68 14.19
CA ALA A 409 16.56 26.41 12.92
C ALA A 409 17.37 25.63 11.87
N GLU A 410 18.56 25.16 12.23
CA GLU A 410 19.39 24.31 11.35
C GLU A 410 18.66 23.04 10.94
N ALA A 411 17.88 22.43 11.86
CA ALA A 411 17.05 21.28 11.53
C ALA A 411 16.00 21.61 10.45
N LEU A 412 15.35 22.77 10.51
CA LEU A 412 14.39 23.19 9.47
C LEU A 412 15.05 23.42 8.11
N ASP A 413 16.25 24.02 8.10
CA ASP A 413 17.00 24.28 6.87
C ASP A 413 17.39 22.99 6.16
N VAL A 414 17.88 22.00 6.92
CA VAL A 414 18.19 20.66 6.39
C VAL A 414 16.93 19.98 5.82
N MET A 415 15.79 20.11 6.50
CA MET A 415 14.52 19.54 6.05
C MET A 415 13.91 20.26 4.83
N CYS A 416 14.41 21.44 4.43
CA CYS A 416 14.00 22.13 3.20
C CYS A 416 14.60 21.50 1.92
N TYR A 417 15.69 20.74 2.00
CA TYR A 417 16.40 20.16 0.86
C TYR A 417 15.65 19.00 0.15
N GLN A 418 14.32 18.98 0.20
CA GLN A 418 13.52 18.01 -0.54
C GLN A 418 13.44 18.41 -2.02
N THR A 419 13.87 17.52 -2.91
CA THR A 419 13.74 17.68 -4.35
C THR A 419 12.27 17.58 -4.78
N ALA A 420 11.84 18.38 -5.75
CA ALA A 420 10.45 18.41 -6.23
C ALA A 420 9.87 17.04 -6.64
N ASP A 421 10.73 16.09 -7.03
CA ASP A 421 10.32 14.78 -7.56
C ASP A 421 10.23 13.66 -6.49
N ARG A 422 10.80 13.86 -5.29
CA ARG A 422 10.83 12.86 -4.21
C ARG A 422 10.54 13.49 -2.86
N LEU A 423 9.53 12.98 -2.18
CA LEU A 423 9.03 13.55 -0.93
C LEU A 423 9.11 12.51 0.18
N ASN A 424 9.94 12.80 1.19
CA ASN A 424 10.07 11.96 2.38
C ASN A 424 9.04 12.42 3.42
N ILE A 425 8.08 11.53 3.70
CA ILE A 425 6.93 11.87 4.54
C ILE A 425 7.32 11.90 6.02
N SER A 426 8.21 11.02 6.47
CA SER A 426 8.70 11.07 7.86
C SER A 426 9.38 12.40 8.17
N VAL A 427 10.13 12.93 7.20
CA VAL A 427 10.75 14.26 7.29
C VAL A 427 9.71 15.38 7.33
N LEU A 428 8.65 15.33 6.52
CA LEU A 428 7.57 16.34 6.58
C LEU A 428 6.81 16.30 7.91
N ILE A 429 6.56 15.10 8.45
CA ILE A 429 5.92 14.94 9.76
C ILE A 429 6.83 15.50 10.86
N LEU A 430 8.15 15.25 10.79
CA LEU A 430 9.09 15.83 11.72
C LEU A 430 9.11 17.36 11.61
N ARG A 431 9.16 17.88 10.37
CA ARG A 431 9.11 19.31 10.08
C ARG A 431 7.86 19.96 10.67
N SER A 432 6.68 19.37 10.50
CA SER A 432 5.44 19.93 11.05
C SER A 432 5.45 19.99 12.59
N LYS A 433 5.98 18.97 13.26
CA LYS A 433 6.17 18.97 14.72
C LYS A 433 7.11 20.09 15.17
N VAL A 434 8.21 20.30 14.46
CA VAL A 434 9.19 21.35 14.78
C VAL A 434 8.62 22.75 14.55
N LEU A 435 7.92 22.97 13.42
CA LEU A 435 7.27 24.25 13.11
C LEU A 435 6.24 24.62 14.18
N ARG A 436 5.43 23.64 14.63
CA ARG A 436 4.49 23.84 15.75
C ARG A 436 5.21 24.23 17.06
N GLN A 437 6.36 23.64 17.35
CA GLN A 437 7.14 24.01 18.55
C GLN A 437 7.80 25.38 18.47
N ILE A 438 8.20 25.82 17.27
CA ILE A 438 8.79 27.15 17.05
C ILE A 438 7.70 28.24 17.04
N GLY A 439 6.47 27.88 16.69
CA GLY A 439 5.35 28.82 16.56
C GLY A 439 5.27 29.47 15.18
N ASP A 440 6.00 28.95 14.18
CA ASP A 440 5.84 29.37 12.78
C ASP A 440 4.60 28.69 12.18
N LEU A 441 3.45 29.30 12.43
CA LEU A 441 2.15 28.76 12.05
C LEU A 441 1.96 28.76 10.52
N ASP A 442 2.50 29.75 9.81
CA ASP A 442 2.31 29.88 8.35
C ASP A 442 2.98 28.73 7.61
N GLU A 443 4.23 28.42 7.94
CA GLU A 443 4.94 27.27 7.36
C GLU A 443 4.37 25.94 7.86
N TYR A 444 3.88 25.88 9.11
CA TYR A 444 3.21 24.69 9.64
C TYR A 444 2.00 24.30 8.79
N TRP A 445 1.11 25.25 8.49
CA TRP A 445 -0.09 24.96 7.70
C TRP A 445 0.24 24.58 6.25
N LYS A 446 1.25 25.20 5.63
CA LYS A 446 1.75 24.79 4.31
C LYS A 446 2.31 23.36 4.34
N CYS A 447 3.01 22.99 5.40
CA CYS A 447 3.55 21.64 5.57
C CYS A 447 2.44 20.59 5.70
N ILE A 448 1.38 20.87 6.47
CA ILE A 448 0.20 19.99 6.58
C ILE A 448 -0.55 19.91 5.25
N GLU A 449 -0.69 21.03 4.55
CA GLU A 449 -1.34 21.07 3.24
C GLU A 449 -0.59 20.26 2.19
N LEU A 450 0.75 20.34 2.17
CA LEU A 450 1.62 19.53 1.30
C LEU A 450 1.52 18.03 1.64
N LEU A 451 1.42 17.68 2.92
CA LEU A 451 1.22 16.30 3.34
C LEU A 451 -0.09 15.74 2.78
N LEU A 452 -1.15 16.53 2.81
CA LEU A 452 -2.47 16.16 2.30
C LEU A 452 -2.57 16.20 0.78
N SER A 453 -1.88 17.12 0.09
CA SER A 453 -1.99 17.29 -1.37
C SER A 453 -1.55 16.05 -2.17
N ARG A 454 -0.85 15.10 -1.53
CA ARG A 454 -0.51 13.79 -2.08
C ARG A 454 -1.74 12.93 -2.41
N HIS A 455 -2.83 13.07 -1.64
CA HIS A 455 -4.05 12.28 -1.83
C HIS A 455 -5.36 13.09 -1.72
N CYS A 456 -5.29 14.37 -1.37
CA CYS A 456 -6.38 15.33 -1.35
C CYS A 456 -6.20 16.38 -2.45
N VAL A 457 -7.31 16.91 -2.96
CA VAL A 457 -7.30 18.04 -3.88
C VAL A 457 -7.11 19.34 -3.10
N VAL A 458 -6.10 20.14 -3.46
CA VAL A 458 -5.91 21.49 -2.91
C VAL A 458 -6.84 22.46 -3.63
N PHE A 459 -7.66 23.21 -2.87
CA PHE A 459 -8.61 24.15 -3.47
C PHE A 459 -8.00 25.50 -3.76
N THR A 460 -8.28 26.02 -4.96
CA THR A 460 -7.90 27.38 -5.35
C THR A 460 -9.02 28.37 -5.12
N ASN A 461 -10.28 27.90 -5.10
CA ASN A 461 -11.46 28.76 -5.12
C ASN A 461 -12.59 28.26 -4.21
N THR A 462 -13.32 29.19 -3.59
CA THR A 462 -14.48 28.90 -2.71
C THR A 462 -15.63 28.18 -3.40
N SER A 463 -15.78 28.34 -4.72
CA SER A 463 -16.80 27.63 -5.51
C SER A 463 -16.54 26.13 -5.65
N GLU A 464 -15.28 25.69 -5.54
CA GLU A 464 -14.92 24.26 -5.58
C GLU A 464 -15.50 23.53 -4.37
N LEU A 465 -15.59 24.21 -3.22
CA LEU A 465 -16.15 23.66 -1.98
C LEU A 465 -17.59 23.15 -2.16
N LYS A 466 -18.41 23.90 -2.90
CA LYS A 466 -19.79 23.50 -3.21
C LYS A 466 -19.88 22.19 -4.00
N THR A 467 -18.88 21.89 -4.83
CA THR A 467 -18.86 20.66 -5.64
C THR A 467 -18.58 19.41 -4.81
N ILE A 468 -17.78 19.53 -3.74
CA ILE A 468 -17.42 18.42 -2.84
C ILE A 468 -18.61 18.00 -1.99
N LEU A 469 -19.38 18.99 -1.54
CA LEU A 469 -20.57 18.81 -0.70
C LEU A 469 -21.78 18.27 -1.49
N SER A 470 -21.62 18.06 -2.80
CA SER A 470 -22.60 17.33 -3.60
C SER A 470 -22.33 15.83 -3.52
N GLY A 471 -23.38 15.04 -3.31
CA GLY A 471 -23.27 13.57 -3.19
C GLY A 471 -22.59 12.93 -4.40
N GLY A 472 -22.03 11.74 -4.20
CA GLY A 472 -21.29 10.97 -5.20
C GLY A 472 -19.98 10.39 -4.65
N ARG A 473 -19.35 9.52 -5.44
CA ARG A 473 -18.04 8.93 -5.09
C ARG A 473 -16.95 10.00 -5.17
N VAL A 474 -15.82 9.76 -4.51
CA VAL A 474 -14.65 10.66 -4.54
C VAL A 474 -14.22 10.97 -5.99
N ALA A 475 -14.23 9.97 -6.87
CA ALA A 475 -13.93 10.14 -8.29
C ALA A 475 -14.87 11.15 -8.99
N ASP A 476 -16.17 11.11 -8.69
CA ASP A 476 -17.16 12.02 -9.27
C ASP A 476 -16.96 13.46 -8.76
N LYS A 477 -16.54 13.61 -7.49
CA LYS A 477 -16.19 14.92 -6.91
C LYS A 477 -14.98 15.51 -7.60
N ILE A 478 -13.90 14.74 -7.76
CA ILE A 478 -12.67 15.16 -8.45
C ILE A 478 -12.98 15.57 -9.91
N GLN A 479 -13.76 14.76 -10.63
CA GLN A 479 -14.13 15.08 -12.02
C GLN A 479 -14.95 16.38 -12.13
N ARG A 480 -15.83 16.66 -11.16
CA ARG A 480 -16.59 17.92 -11.12
C ARG A 480 -15.69 19.13 -10.87
N ILE A 481 -14.70 19.00 -9.99
CA ILE A 481 -13.69 20.04 -9.76
C ILE A 481 -12.89 20.27 -11.05
N GLN A 482 -12.45 19.20 -11.71
CA GLN A 482 -11.70 19.29 -12.97
C GLN A 482 -12.47 20.06 -14.04
N ARG A 483 -13.74 19.72 -14.28
CA ARG A 483 -14.59 20.47 -15.22
C ARG A 483 -14.78 21.93 -14.84
N LEU A 484 -14.82 22.24 -13.54
CA LEU A 484 -14.96 23.62 -13.06
C LEU A 484 -13.69 24.44 -13.31
N ARG A 485 -12.50 23.84 -13.14
CA ARG A 485 -11.22 24.46 -13.46
C ARG A 485 -11.03 24.66 -14.96
N GLU A 486 -11.35 23.63 -15.76
CA GLU A 486 -11.35 23.71 -17.23
C GLU A 486 -12.24 24.85 -17.74
N PHE A 487 -13.46 24.99 -17.19
CA PHE A 487 -14.37 26.09 -17.53
C PHE A 487 -13.80 27.48 -17.21
N ARG A 488 -12.89 27.57 -16.23
CA ARG A 488 -12.26 28.82 -15.79
C ARG A 488 -10.90 29.09 -16.42
N ASN A 489 -10.41 28.19 -17.28
CA ASN A 489 -9.02 28.19 -17.75
C ASN A 489 -7.99 28.16 -16.60
N ASP A 490 -8.33 27.47 -15.50
CA ASP A 490 -7.40 27.18 -14.40
C ASP A 490 -6.72 25.83 -14.69
N PHE A 491 -5.40 25.83 -14.86
CA PHE A 491 -4.60 24.64 -15.17
C PHE A 491 -3.94 24.03 -13.93
N SER A 492 -4.29 24.49 -12.73
CA SER A 492 -3.78 23.94 -11.48
C SER A 492 -4.14 22.45 -11.37
N GLU A 493 -3.17 21.61 -11.02
CA GLU A 493 -3.35 20.15 -10.94
C GLU A 493 -4.51 19.77 -10.00
N VAL A 494 -5.45 18.98 -10.53
CA VAL A 494 -6.65 18.49 -9.82
C VAL A 494 -6.42 17.08 -9.30
N VAL A 495 -5.48 16.36 -9.91
CA VAL A 495 -5.09 15.02 -9.48
C VAL A 495 -4.13 15.21 -8.30
N PRO A 496 -4.35 14.53 -7.15
CA PRO A 496 -3.35 14.52 -6.09
C PRO A 496 -2.00 14.10 -6.67
N ASN A 497 -0.88 14.66 -6.19
CA ASN A 497 0.46 14.52 -6.77
C ASN A 497 0.94 13.05 -6.91
N GLN A 498 0.39 12.30 -7.87
CA GLN A 498 0.69 10.89 -8.12
C GLN A 498 2.04 10.71 -8.82
N ASN A 499 2.62 11.80 -9.34
CA ASN A 499 3.92 11.81 -9.99
C ASN A 499 5.10 11.96 -8.99
N VAL A 500 4.82 12.20 -7.71
CA VAL A 500 5.86 12.33 -6.68
C VAL A 500 6.09 10.98 -6.01
N ILE A 501 7.32 10.49 -6.07
CA ILE A 501 7.70 9.26 -5.37
C ILE A 501 7.72 9.56 -3.87
N CYS A 502 6.79 8.95 -3.15
CA CYS A 502 6.67 9.06 -1.70
C CYS A 502 7.40 7.89 -1.02
N VAL A 503 8.25 8.20 -0.05
CA VAL A 503 9.05 7.19 0.68
C VAL A 503 8.70 7.29 2.17
N LEU A 504 8.67 6.13 2.86
CA LEU A 504 8.28 5.98 4.27
C LEU A 504 6.87 6.54 4.55
N GLU A 505 5.88 6.12 3.75
CA GLU A 505 4.49 6.52 4.03
C GLU A 505 4.01 5.90 5.36
N PRO A 506 3.41 6.68 6.26
CA PRO A 506 2.74 6.14 7.44
C PRO A 506 1.50 5.35 7.05
N ASP A 507 1.05 4.49 7.96
CA ASP A 507 -0.23 3.81 7.81
C ASP A 507 -1.39 4.82 7.77
N VAL A 508 -2.50 4.43 7.13
CA VAL A 508 -3.67 5.31 6.96
C VAL A 508 -4.20 5.83 8.30
N GLU A 509 -4.15 4.99 9.34
CA GLU A 509 -4.60 5.34 10.70
C GLU A 509 -3.65 6.33 11.38
N GLU A 510 -2.34 6.13 11.25
CA GLU A 510 -1.32 7.06 11.77
C GLU A 510 -1.40 8.41 11.07
N GLU A 511 -1.55 8.42 9.75
CA GLU A 511 -1.70 9.65 8.96
C GLU A 511 -2.98 10.40 9.34
N TYR A 512 -4.09 9.67 9.52
CA TYR A 512 -5.34 10.27 9.96
C TYR A 512 -5.24 10.85 11.37
N GLN A 513 -4.55 10.18 12.30
CA GLN A 513 -4.35 10.71 13.65
C GLN A 513 -3.55 12.02 13.62
N LEU A 514 -2.48 12.11 12.81
CA LEU A 514 -1.74 13.34 12.61
C LEU A 514 -2.61 14.47 12.03
N PHE A 515 -3.47 14.14 11.06
CA PHE A 515 -4.43 15.08 10.48
C PHE A 515 -5.46 15.55 11.50
N ARG A 516 -6.00 14.63 12.30
CA ARG A 516 -6.96 14.92 13.38
C ARG A 516 -6.34 15.82 14.45
N ASP A 517 -5.09 15.57 14.83
CA ASP A 517 -4.35 16.43 15.76
C ASP A 517 -4.16 17.84 15.18
N ALA A 518 -3.94 17.97 13.87
CA ALA A 518 -3.86 19.27 13.21
C ALA A 518 -5.20 20.02 13.20
N LEU A 519 -6.34 19.32 13.02
CA LEU A 519 -7.67 19.91 13.13
C LEU A 519 -7.99 20.35 14.57
N HIS A 520 -7.66 19.54 15.57
CA HIS A 520 -7.80 19.92 16.98
C HIS A 520 -6.92 21.13 17.31
N PHE A 521 -5.67 21.15 16.85
CA PHE A 521 -4.80 22.30 17.04
C PHE A 521 -5.37 23.57 16.38
N ALA A 522 -5.98 23.46 15.19
CA ALA A 522 -6.67 24.58 14.55
C ALA A 522 -7.82 25.12 15.42
N MET A 523 -8.55 24.23 16.12
CA MET A 523 -9.59 24.63 17.07
C MET A 523 -9.02 25.31 18.32
N GLU A 524 -7.91 24.80 18.88
CA GLU A 524 -7.24 25.38 20.05
C GLU A 524 -6.78 26.82 19.81
N ILE A 525 -6.32 27.14 18.58
CA ILE A 525 -5.89 28.48 18.19
C ILE A 525 -7.02 29.32 17.57
N GLU A 526 -8.27 28.83 17.60
CA GLU A 526 -9.46 29.47 16.99
C GLU A 526 -9.32 29.79 15.49
N ASN A 527 -8.44 29.07 14.77
CA ASN A 527 -8.27 29.23 13.32
C ASN A 527 -9.24 28.32 12.55
N TYR A 528 -10.54 28.64 12.67
CA TYR A 528 -11.61 27.90 12.01
C TYR A 528 -11.55 28.01 10.48
N SER A 529 -10.89 29.02 9.93
CA SER A 529 -10.72 29.18 8.48
C SER A 529 -9.86 28.06 7.88
N GLN A 530 -8.71 27.78 8.51
CA GLN A 530 -7.80 26.72 8.09
C GLN A 530 -8.41 25.34 8.38
N MET A 531 -9.08 25.18 9.51
CA MET A 531 -9.83 23.98 9.86
C MET A 531 -10.88 23.64 8.79
N GLN A 532 -11.65 24.63 8.32
CA GLN A 532 -12.65 24.44 7.27
C GLN A 532 -11.98 24.00 5.96
N LYS A 533 -10.89 24.67 5.54
CA LYS A 533 -10.13 24.31 4.33
C LYS A 533 -9.65 22.86 4.40
N LEU A 534 -8.95 22.49 5.47
CA LEU A 534 -8.36 21.17 5.67
C LEU A 534 -9.41 20.06 5.73
N ALA A 535 -10.50 20.25 6.48
CA ALA A 535 -11.58 19.27 6.57
C ALA A 535 -12.24 19.02 5.21
N LEU A 536 -12.52 20.08 4.44
CA LEU A 536 -13.10 19.94 3.10
C LEU A 536 -12.13 19.30 2.11
N MET A 537 -10.82 19.53 2.25
CA MET A 537 -9.79 18.88 1.43
C MET A 537 -9.79 17.38 1.69
N ALA A 538 -9.81 16.98 2.96
CA ALA A 538 -9.82 15.58 3.37
C ALA A 538 -11.03 14.80 2.83
N CYS A 539 -12.18 15.44 2.60
CA CYS A 539 -13.35 14.84 1.94
C CYS A 539 -13.14 14.43 0.46
N THR A 540 -11.98 14.73 -0.11
CA THR A 540 -11.56 14.30 -1.46
C THR A 540 -10.51 13.17 -1.45
N SER A 541 -10.11 12.70 -0.26
CA SER A 541 -9.15 11.60 -0.12
C SER A 541 -9.81 10.23 -0.24
N LYS A 542 -9.24 9.35 -1.08
CA LYS A 542 -9.61 7.93 -1.04
C LYS A 542 -9.09 7.21 0.22
N LYS A 543 -7.98 7.69 0.82
CA LYS A 543 -7.40 7.10 2.03
C LYS A 543 -8.28 7.34 3.26
N PHE A 544 -8.87 8.53 3.38
CA PHE A 544 -9.66 8.91 4.54
C PHE A 544 -11.17 8.59 4.45
N GLU A 545 -11.59 7.78 3.47
CA GLU A 545 -13.01 7.48 3.24
C GLU A 545 -13.70 6.88 4.49
N LYS A 546 -12.99 6.06 5.27
CA LYS A 546 -13.46 5.50 6.55
C LYS A 546 -13.78 6.58 7.60
N TYR A 547 -13.12 7.73 7.54
CA TYR A 547 -13.21 8.79 8.54
C TYR A 547 -14.06 9.99 8.08
N PHE A 548 -14.71 9.91 6.91
CA PHE A 548 -15.47 11.03 6.34
C PHE A 548 -16.57 11.57 7.24
N GLU A 549 -17.20 10.75 8.08
CA GLU A 549 -18.22 11.22 9.02
C GLU A 549 -17.62 12.18 10.05
N GLU A 550 -16.51 11.81 10.68
CA GLU A 550 -15.81 12.67 11.66
C GLU A 550 -15.23 13.93 10.99
N ILE A 551 -14.61 13.78 9.81
CA ILE A 551 -14.10 14.92 9.02
C ILE A 551 -15.23 15.90 8.68
N SER A 552 -16.40 15.38 8.30
CA SER A 552 -17.57 16.22 7.98
C SER A 552 -18.09 16.97 9.21
N LEU A 553 -18.01 16.39 10.41
CA LEU A 553 -18.36 17.07 11.66
C LEU A 553 -17.36 18.20 11.98
N PHE A 554 -16.06 17.98 11.81
CA PHE A 554 -15.08 19.06 11.93
C PHE A 554 -15.35 20.18 10.92
N GLY A 555 -15.63 19.83 9.66
CA GLY A 555 -16.02 20.80 8.64
C GLY A 555 -17.30 21.57 9.01
N LEU A 556 -18.28 20.91 9.60
CA LEU A 556 -19.55 21.50 10.04
C LEU A 556 -19.33 22.51 11.18
N LEU A 557 -18.52 22.14 12.18
CA LEU A 557 -18.13 23.02 13.27
C LEU A 557 -17.37 24.25 12.76
N ALA A 558 -16.40 24.05 11.85
CA ALA A 558 -15.65 25.14 11.25
C ALA A 558 -16.57 26.11 10.48
N CYS A 559 -17.55 25.58 9.73
CA CYS A 559 -18.54 26.41 9.04
C CYS A 559 -19.41 27.22 10.02
N PHE A 560 -19.75 26.65 11.18
CA PHE A 560 -20.53 27.35 12.20
C PHE A 560 -19.78 28.59 12.73
N TYR A 561 -18.53 28.40 13.16
CA TYR A 561 -17.73 29.49 13.72
C TYR A 561 -17.30 30.53 12.67
N ASN A 562 -17.08 30.13 11.41
CA ASN A 562 -16.82 31.06 10.32
C ASN A 562 -18.08 31.80 9.82
N GLY A 563 -19.29 31.42 10.27
CA GLY A 563 -20.55 31.96 9.76
C GLY A 563 -20.86 31.56 8.31
N ASP A 564 -20.27 30.46 7.82
CA ASP A 564 -20.50 29.96 6.46
C ASP A 564 -21.79 29.13 6.39
N LEU A 565 -22.91 29.84 6.28
CA LEU A 565 -24.23 29.24 6.28
C LEU A 565 -24.48 28.32 5.06
N ASN A 566 -23.85 28.61 3.92
CA ASN A 566 -24.08 27.88 2.68
C ASN A 566 -23.44 26.49 2.71
N HIS A 567 -22.17 26.40 3.09
CA HIS A 567 -21.48 25.10 3.17
C HIS A 567 -21.93 24.31 4.40
N GLY A 568 -22.15 25.00 5.52
CA GLY A 568 -22.72 24.42 6.74
C GLY A 568 -24.07 23.74 6.49
N TYR A 569 -24.96 24.36 5.70
CA TYR A 569 -26.25 23.75 5.31
C TYR A 569 -26.09 22.39 4.63
N TYR A 570 -25.15 22.26 3.68
CA TYR A 570 -24.97 21.00 2.95
C TYR A 570 -24.39 19.89 3.84
N LEU A 571 -23.44 20.22 4.71
CA LEU A 571 -22.85 19.30 5.68
C LEU A 571 -23.88 18.84 6.72
N ALA A 572 -24.63 19.79 7.30
CA ALA A 572 -25.68 19.49 8.27
C ALA A 572 -26.79 18.62 7.65
N ARG A 573 -27.18 18.91 6.40
CA ARG A 573 -28.15 18.10 5.65
C ARG A 573 -27.67 16.67 5.44
N ASP A 574 -26.41 16.49 5.06
CA ASP A 574 -25.81 15.15 4.88
C ASP A 574 -25.80 14.36 6.19
N ALA A 575 -25.41 15.02 7.29
CA ALA A 575 -25.39 14.43 8.62
C ALA A 575 -26.78 13.96 9.09
N ILE A 576 -27.83 14.75 8.85
CA ILE A 576 -29.22 14.36 9.18
C ILE A 576 -29.71 13.20 8.33
N VAL A 577 -29.38 13.15 7.04
CA VAL A 577 -29.80 12.04 6.18
C VAL A 577 -29.18 10.72 6.65
N LYS A 578 -27.96 10.75 7.21
CA LYS A 578 -27.28 9.58 7.79
C LYS A 578 -27.81 9.22 9.18
N HIS A 579 -28.10 10.22 10.01
CA HIS A 579 -28.56 10.04 11.39
C HIS A 579 -29.86 10.81 11.65
N PRO A 580 -30.99 10.35 11.09
CA PRO A 580 -32.25 11.07 11.16
C PRO A 580 -32.79 11.20 12.59
N ASP A 581 -32.54 10.22 13.47
CA ASP A 581 -33.09 10.23 14.84
C ASP A 581 -32.30 11.14 15.80
N ASN A 582 -31.21 11.78 15.34
CA ASN A 582 -30.38 12.63 16.19
C ASN A 582 -30.91 14.07 16.27
N ASN A 583 -31.67 14.38 17.32
CA ASN A 583 -32.23 15.71 17.58
C ASN A 583 -31.18 16.84 17.60
N PHE A 584 -29.95 16.55 18.03
CA PHE A 584 -28.89 17.57 18.05
C PHE A 584 -28.49 18.02 16.63
N LEU A 585 -28.43 17.10 15.68
CA LEU A 585 -28.14 17.44 14.28
C LEU A 585 -29.26 18.25 13.63
N TRP A 586 -30.52 17.95 13.96
CA TRP A 586 -31.66 18.77 13.53
C TRP A 586 -31.60 20.19 14.08
N ASN A 587 -31.19 20.36 15.33
CA ASN A 587 -30.99 21.68 15.92
C ASN A 587 -29.87 22.44 15.21
N ILE A 588 -28.72 21.80 14.95
CA ILE A 588 -27.62 22.42 14.20
C ILE A 588 -28.07 22.80 12.77
N PHE A 589 -28.78 21.91 12.09
CA PHE A 589 -29.29 22.20 10.75
C PHE A 589 -30.25 23.39 10.75
N ASN A 590 -31.07 23.53 11.79
CA ASN A 590 -31.94 24.69 11.95
C ASN A 590 -31.13 26.00 12.16
N MET A 591 -29.94 25.94 12.75
CA MET A 591 -29.04 27.11 12.84
C MET A 591 -28.47 27.54 11.48
N PHE A 592 -28.23 26.58 10.58
CA PHE A 592 -27.78 26.87 9.21
C PHE A 592 -28.92 27.18 8.22
N ALA A 593 -30.15 26.86 8.60
CA ALA A 593 -31.35 27.09 7.82
C ALA A 593 -31.69 28.59 7.79
N VAL A 594 -31.17 29.30 6.79
CA VAL A 594 -31.56 30.69 6.53
C VAL A 594 -33.05 30.74 6.16
N SER A 595 -33.83 31.48 6.95
CA SER A 595 -35.26 31.66 6.71
C SER A 595 -35.48 32.29 5.32
N GLY A 596 -36.21 31.60 4.43
CA GLY A 596 -36.49 32.04 3.05
C GLY A 596 -35.78 31.28 1.94
N ASP A 597 -34.90 30.32 2.26
CA ASP A 597 -34.28 29.49 1.24
C ASP A 597 -35.23 28.38 0.74
N SER A 598 -35.55 28.41 -0.56
CA SER A 598 -36.37 27.37 -1.21
C SER A 598 -35.72 25.97 -1.19
N ARG A 599 -34.41 25.87 -0.96
CA ARG A 599 -33.69 24.58 -0.83
C ARG A 599 -34.17 23.79 0.39
N LEU A 600 -34.42 24.49 1.49
CA LEU A 600 -34.83 23.90 2.75
C LEU A 600 -36.24 23.31 2.65
N SER A 601 -37.22 24.06 2.14
CA SER A 601 -38.59 23.57 1.97
C SER A 601 -38.66 22.36 1.04
N LYS A 602 -37.91 22.39 -0.08
CA LYS A 602 -37.81 21.24 -1.00
C LYS A 602 -37.18 20.02 -0.35
N PHE A 603 -36.17 20.21 0.51
CA PHE A 603 -35.53 19.11 1.23
C PHE A 603 -36.46 18.48 2.25
N ILE A 604 -37.07 19.27 3.14
CA ILE A 604 -37.99 18.78 4.17
C ILE A 604 -39.17 18.04 3.53
N TYR A 605 -39.79 18.63 2.50
CA TYR A 605 -40.88 17.98 1.77
C TYR A 605 -40.45 16.62 1.19
N ARG A 606 -39.29 16.54 0.52
CA ARG A 606 -38.76 15.27 -0.01
C ARG A 606 -38.41 14.27 1.10
N PHE A 607 -37.89 14.73 2.23
CA PHE A 607 -37.58 13.88 3.37
C PHE A 607 -38.86 13.24 3.93
N ARG A 608 -39.92 14.04 4.12
CA ARG A 608 -41.23 13.61 4.61
C ARG A 608 -41.95 12.63 3.68
N THR A 609 -41.74 12.72 2.36
CA THR A 609 -42.27 11.71 1.44
C THR A 609 -41.67 10.31 1.65
N ARG A 610 -40.48 10.22 2.27
CA ARG A 610 -39.78 8.96 2.53
C ARG A 610 -39.96 8.48 3.96
N VAL A 611 -39.91 9.40 4.92
CA VAL A 611 -40.02 9.13 6.36
C VAL A 611 -41.27 9.81 6.89
N GLN A 612 -42.29 9.00 7.19
CA GLN A 612 -43.52 9.46 7.83
C GLN A 612 -43.36 9.50 9.35
N ASP A 613 -44.15 10.32 10.03
CA ASP A 613 -44.24 10.40 11.49
C ASP A 613 -42.90 10.65 12.22
N HIS A 614 -42.09 11.58 11.71
CA HIS A 614 -40.81 11.98 12.32
C HIS A 614 -40.88 13.41 12.89
N GLU A 615 -40.97 13.51 14.22
CA GLU A 615 -41.27 14.74 14.98
C GLU A 615 -40.36 15.94 14.63
N PRO A 616 -39.01 15.86 14.64
CA PRO A 616 -38.17 17.02 14.32
C PRO A 616 -38.43 17.61 12.93
N SER A 617 -38.71 16.74 11.96
CA SER A 617 -39.01 17.18 10.59
C SER A 617 -40.40 17.82 10.46
N GLU A 618 -41.37 17.40 11.28
CA GLU A 618 -42.71 17.98 11.32
C GLU A 618 -42.70 19.38 11.95
N ILE A 619 -41.97 19.55 13.05
CA ILE A 619 -41.80 20.84 13.70
C ILE A 619 -41.15 21.83 12.73
N LEU A 620 -40.11 21.40 12.00
CA LEU A 620 -39.46 22.23 10.98
C LEU A 620 -40.37 22.55 9.80
N GLU A 621 -41.15 21.60 9.30
CA GLU A 621 -42.15 21.84 8.25
C GLU A 621 -43.19 22.87 8.69
N ALA A 622 -43.73 22.73 9.90
CA ALA A 622 -44.71 23.66 10.45
C ALA A 622 -44.12 25.07 10.68
N ASN A 623 -42.87 25.16 11.14
CA ASN A 623 -42.14 26.41 11.25
C ASN A 623 -41.92 27.07 9.87
N LEU A 624 -41.63 26.28 8.83
CA LEU A 624 -41.48 26.77 7.45
C LEU A 624 -42.81 27.26 6.88
N ASP A 625 -43.89 26.51 7.09
CA ASP A 625 -45.23 26.93 6.70
C ASP A 625 -45.61 28.25 7.35
N PHE A 626 -45.31 28.41 8.64
CA PHE A 626 -45.50 29.69 9.32
C PHE A 626 -44.69 30.81 8.67
N TYR A 627 -43.40 30.58 8.38
CA TYR A 627 -42.53 31.55 7.73
C TYR A 627 -43.03 31.96 6.33
N PHE A 628 -43.51 31.01 5.52
CA PHE A 628 -44.08 31.28 4.20
C PHE A 628 -45.53 31.81 4.24
N ALA A 629 -46.04 32.19 5.42
CA ALA A 629 -47.39 32.69 5.64
C ALA A 629 -48.51 31.68 5.33
N ASN A 630 -48.22 30.38 5.34
CA ASN A 630 -49.21 29.29 5.31
C ASN A 630 -49.78 29.06 6.72
N TYR A 631 -50.30 30.12 7.35
CA TYR A 631 -50.72 30.13 8.75
C TYR A 631 -51.72 29.03 9.10
N ASN A 632 -52.62 28.65 8.17
CA ASN A 632 -53.62 27.60 8.42
C ASN A 632 -52.99 26.21 8.61
N SER A 633 -51.94 25.88 7.85
CA SER A 633 -51.24 24.59 7.97
C SER A 633 -50.46 24.53 9.27
N ALA A 634 -49.68 25.58 9.56
CA ALA A 634 -48.94 25.71 10.82
C ALA A 634 -49.88 25.67 12.04
N LEU A 635 -51.02 26.39 11.99
CA LEU A 635 -52.01 26.41 13.06
C LEU A 635 -52.55 25.00 13.35
N LYS A 636 -52.91 24.23 12.31
CA LYS A 636 -53.43 22.86 12.48
C LYS A 636 -52.43 21.96 13.20
N TYR A 637 -51.15 22.03 12.80
CA TYR A 637 -50.10 21.23 13.41
C TYR A 637 -49.89 21.63 14.88
N PHE A 638 -49.57 22.89 15.15
CA PHE A 638 -49.27 23.34 16.51
C PHE A 638 -50.48 23.26 17.45
N MET A 639 -51.72 23.35 16.96
CA MET A 639 -52.92 23.14 17.78
C MET A 639 -53.09 21.68 18.20
N LYS A 640 -52.78 20.73 17.30
CA LYS A 640 -52.73 19.31 17.63
C LYS A 640 -51.65 19.08 18.69
N GLU A 641 -50.44 19.59 18.43
CA GLU A 641 -49.30 19.40 19.31
C GLU A 641 -49.51 20.05 20.68
N PHE A 642 -50.14 21.23 20.76
CA PHE A 642 -50.45 21.90 22.04
C PHE A 642 -51.47 21.14 22.89
N ARG A 643 -52.38 20.40 22.24
CA ARG A 643 -53.37 19.58 22.95
C ARG A 643 -52.69 18.47 23.73
N ASP A 644 -51.70 17.83 23.11
CA ASP A 644 -50.98 16.70 23.66
C ASP A 644 -49.85 17.18 24.58
N ASN A 645 -49.11 18.20 24.13
CA ASN A 645 -47.92 18.77 24.76
C ASN A 645 -48.09 20.28 25.01
N LYS A 646 -48.47 20.65 26.24
CA LYS A 646 -48.66 22.06 26.65
C LYS A 646 -47.35 22.80 26.94
N SER A 647 -46.38 22.69 26.02
CA SER A 647 -45.07 23.31 26.22
C SER A 647 -45.15 24.85 26.10
N PRO A 648 -44.31 25.61 26.83
CA PRO A 648 -44.25 27.06 26.68
C PRO A 648 -43.89 27.49 25.25
N TYR A 649 -43.01 26.74 24.58
CA TYR A 649 -42.60 27.02 23.20
C TYR A 649 -43.78 26.91 22.22
N ILE A 650 -44.55 25.82 22.27
CA ILE A 650 -45.70 25.63 21.39
C ILE A 650 -46.76 26.70 21.66
N SER A 651 -47.01 27.03 22.94
CA SER A 651 -47.93 28.10 23.31
C SER A 651 -47.50 29.44 22.72
N PHE A 652 -46.21 29.75 22.78
CA PHE A 652 -45.65 30.98 22.21
C PHE A 652 -45.79 31.03 20.68
N ILE A 653 -45.44 29.94 19.98
CA ILE A 653 -45.58 29.87 18.51
C ILE A 653 -47.05 29.99 18.09
N LEU A 654 -47.98 29.30 18.76
CA LEU A 654 -49.42 29.46 18.53
C LEU A 654 -49.89 30.89 18.80
N GLY A 655 -49.37 31.52 19.85
CA GLY A 655 -49.63 32.93 20.17
C GLY A 655 -49.21 33.83 19.01
N ILE A 656 -48.04 33.60 18.42
CA ILE A 656 -47.58 34.35 17.25
C ILE A 656 -48.46 34.08 16.03
N ILE A 657 -48.79 32.83 15.73
CA ILE A 657 -49.64 32.47 14.57
C ILE A 657 -51.01 33.16 14.67
N THR A 658 -51.64 33.11 15.85
CA THR A 658 -52.95 33.74 16.11
C THR A 658 -52.88 35.27 16.09
N LEU A 659 -51.78 35.86 16.58
CA LEU A 659 -51.51 37.29 16.48
C LEU A 659 -51.38 37.74 15.02
N HIS A 660 -50.66 36.99 14.19
CA HIS A 660 -50.52 37.30 12.75
C HIS A 660 -51.85 37.14 12.01
N LEU A 661 -52.60 36.07 12.27
CA LEU A 661 -53.91 35.84 11.65
C LEU A 661 -54.92 36.94 12.00
N SER A 662 -54.97 37.40 13.24
CA SER A 662 -55.89 38.46 13.68
C SER A 662 -55.55 39.83 13.09
N THR A 663 -54.26 40.15 12.94
CA THR A 663 -53.79 41.47 12.50
C THR A 663 -53.64 41.61 10.98
N ILE A 664 -53.19 40.55 10.28
CA ILE A 664 -52.85 40.62 8.85
C ILE A 664 -54.04 40.20 7.97
N SER A 665 -54.89 39.28 8.43
CA SER A 665 -55.95 38.74 7.57
C SER A 665 -57.05 39.77 7.30
N LYS A 666 -57.14 40.22 6.05
CA LYS A 666 -58.17 41.17 5.59
C LYS A 666 -59.55 40.53 5.42
N HIS A 667 -59.61 39.20 5.28
CA HIS A 667 -60.83 38.46 4.95
C HIS A 667 -61.58 37.91 6.18
N LEU A 668 -61.01 38.03 7.38
CA LEU A 668 -61.69 37.62 8.62
C LEU A 668 -62.65 38.70 9.11
N GLY A 669 -63.86 38.30 9.51
CA GLY A 669 -64.84 39.17 10.17
C GLY A 669 -64.37 39.67 11.55
N SER A 670 -64.97 40.76 12.04
CA SER A 670 -64.58 41.41 13.32
C SER A 670 -64.64 40.44 14.49
N ASP A 671 -65.74 39.70 14.63
CA ASP A 671 -65.97 38.79 15.76
C ASP A 671 -64.89 37.69 15.86
N ILE A 672 -64.45 37.16 14.71
CA ILE A 672 -63.39 36.13 14.67
C ILE A 672 -62.05 36.74 15.06
N LYS A 673 -61.78 38.00 14.67
CA LYS A 673 -60.56 38.70 15.07
C LYS A 673 -60.52 38.94 16.57
N GLU A 674 -61.63 39.33 17.17
CA GLU A 674 -61.76 39.51 18.63
C GLU A 674 -61.47 38.19 19.37
N GLN A 675 -62.10 37.09 18.95
CA GLN A 675 -61.84 35.76 19.52
C GLN A 675 -60.37 35.34 19.38
N LEU A 676 -59.75 35.57 18.22
CA LEU A 676 -58.33 35.27 18.01
C LEU A 676 -57.42 36.12 18.90
N LEU A 677 -57.77 37.38 19.18
CA LEU A 677 -57.02 38.24 20.09
C LEU A 677 -57.13 37.79 21.55
N GLU A 678 -58.31 37.33 21.97
CA GLU A 678 -58.49 36.71 23.29
C GLU A 678 -57.61 35.45 23.43
N ILE A 679 -57.63 34.57 22.42
CA ILE A 679 -56.79 33.37 22.38
C ILE A 679 -55.30 33.74 22.40
N THR A 680 -54.91 34.72 21.58
CA THR A 680 -53.51 35.23 21.53
C THR A 680 -53.06 35.68 22.91
N THR A 681 -53.86 36.50 23.58
CA THR A 681 -53.54 37.04 24.91
C THR A 681 -53.43 35.92 25.93
N TYR A 682 -54.36 34.95 25.91
CA TYR A 682 -54.29 33.77 26.76
C TYR A 682 -53.01 32.98 26.56
N LEU A 683 -52.63 32.71 25.31
CA LEU A 683 -51.43 31.91 24.99
C LEU A 683 -50.15 32.62 25.43
N PHE A 684 -50.01 33.93 25.21
CA PHE A 684 -48.85 34.69 25.67
C PHE A 684 -48.75 34.72 27.21
N LEU A 685 -49.87 34.85 27.92
CA LEU A 685 -49.89 34.80 29.37
C LEU A 685 -49.58 33.39 29.88
N TYR A 686 -50.11 32.34 29.24
CA TYR A 686 -49.78 30.96 29.56
C TYR A 686 -48.29 30.67 29.37
N TYR A 687 -47.72 31.08 28.23
CA TYR A 687 -46.27 31.04 28.00
C TYR A 687 -45.50 31.74 29.12
N SER A 688 -45.90 32.95 29.51
CA SER A 688 -45.21 33.71 30.56
C SER A 688 -45.22 33.03 31.93
N GLN A 689 -46.28 32.27 32.24
CA GLN A 689 -46.44 31.56 33.51
C GLN A 689 -45.70 30.23 33.53
N CYS A 690 -45.70 29.52 32.40
CA CYS A 690 -45.10 28.18 32.29
C CYS A 690 -43.59 28.23 31.95
N ARG A 691 -43.10 29.33 31.37
CA ARG A 691 -41.68 29.51 31.06
C ARG A 691 -40.86 29.73 32.34
N SER A 692 -39.61 29.28 32.34
CA SER A 692 -38.71 29.40 33.50
C SER A 692 -38.51 30.87 33.91
N LYS A 693 -38.44 31.12 35.22
CA LYS A 693 -38.10 32.44 35.77
C LYS A 693 -36.69 32.91 35.36
N MET A 694 -35.79 31.98 35.03
CA MET A 694 -34.48 32.37 34.49
C MET A 694 -34.60 33.03 33.10
N ALA A 695 -35.69 32.79 32.38
CA ALA A 695 -36.01 33.44 31.10
C ALA A 695 -36.92 34.67 31.28
N SER A 696 -37.02 35.27 32.47
CA SER A 696 -37.88 36.44 32.68
C SER A 696 -37.58 37.61 31.74
N GLN A 697 -36.32 37.79 31.32
CA GLN A 697 -35.95 38.81 30.35
C GLN A 697 -36.58 38.54 28.97
N GLU A 698 -36.52 37.29 28.49
CA GLU A 698 -37.17 36.79 27.26
C GLU A 698 -38.70 37.01 27.33
N ILE A 699 -39.31 36.63 28.45
CA ILE A 699 -40.76 36.73 28.67
C ILE A 699 -41.22 38.19 28.58
N PHE A 700 -40.56 39.12 29.29
CA PHE A 700 -40.92 40.53 29.25
C PHE A 700 -40.70 41.14 27.87
N PHE A 701 -39.61 40.78 27.19
CA PHE A 701 -39.38 41.25 25.83
C PHE A 701 -40.50 40.79 24.88
N ASN A 702 -40.87 39.50 24.94
CA ASN A 702 -41.90 38.91 24.09
C ASN A 702 -43.30 39.47 24.36
N LEU A 703 -43.67 39.69 25.63
CA LEU A 703 -44.92 40.39 25.99
C LEU A 703 -44.92 41.83 25.47
N GLY A 704 -43.78 42.54 25.60
CA GLY A 704 -43.60 43.88 25.02
C GLY A 704 -43.78 43.89 23.50
N ARG A 705 -43.23 42.89 22.79
CA ARG A 705 -43.41 42.71 21.34
C ARG A 705 -44.86 42.45 20.96
N MET A 706 -45.58 41.60 21.70
CA MET A 706 -47.00 41.35 21.47
C MET A 706 -47.83 42.64 21.57
N TYR A 707 -47.72 43.38 22.67
CA TYR A 707 -48.47 44.62 22.86
C TYR A 707 -48.08 45.70 21.84
N HIS A 708 -46.79 45.76 21.47
CA HIS A 708 -46.33 46.67 20.43
C HIS A 708 -46.98 46.33 19.07
N HIS A 709 -47.06 45.04 18.72
CA HIS A 709 -47.69 44.58 17.48
C HIS A 709 -49.20 44.87 17.44
N LEU A 710 -49.88 44.75 18.59
CA LEU A 710 -51.28 45.12 18.76
C LEU A 710 -51.54 46.64 18.79
N GLY A 711 -50.48 47.46 18.84
CA GLY A 711 -50.58 48.92 18.93
C GLY A 711 -50.84 49.46 20.34
N ILE A 712 -50.78 48.61 21.38
CA ILE A 712 -51.01 48.99 22.78
C ILE A 712 -49.67 49.49 23.38
N MET A 713 -49.28 50.69 22.95
CA MET A 713 -47.92 51.22 23.17
C MET A 713 -47.54 51.39 24.65
N HIS A 714 -48.49 51.75 25.53
CA HIS A 714 -48.21 51.97 26.95
C HIS A 714 -47.82 50.66 27.67
N LEU A 715 -48.47 49.54 27.34
CA LEU A 715 -48.08 48.22 27.87
C LEU A 715 -46.78 47.74 27.25
N ALA A 716 -46.58 47.99 25.95
CA ALA A 716 -45.32 47.68 25.28
C ALA A 716 -44.14 48.37 25.99
N GLU A 717 -44.26 49.68 26.26
CA GLU A 717 -43.27 50.45 27.01
C GLU A 717 -43.03 49.87 28.41
N TYR A 718 -44.09 49.54 29.15
CA TYR A 718 -43.98 48.94 30.48
C TYR A 718 -43.13 47.66 30.47
N TYR A 719 -43.42 46.74 29.56
CA TYR A 719 -42.70 45.47 29.47
C TYR A 719 -41.27 45.63 28.95
N TYR A 720 -41.02 46.50 27.97
CA TYR A 720 -39.63 46.78 27.55
C TYR A 720 -38.80 47.39 28.67
N LYS A 721 -39.38 48.23 29.54
CA LYS A 721 -38.65 48.74 30.71
C LYS A 721 -38.28 47.63 31.69
N LYS A 722 -39.19 46.67 31.92
CA LYS A 722 -38.93 45.50 32.77
C LYS A 722 -37.75 44.65 32.28
N VAL A 723 -37.48 44.60 30.98
CA VAL A 723 -36.30 43.89 30.43
C VAL A 723 -34.98 44.41 31.04
N PHE A 724 -34.88 45.71 31.30
CA PHE A 724 -33.67 46.32 31.86
C PHE A 724 -33.46 45.96 33.34
N ASP A 725 -34.53 45.70 34.06
CA ASP A 725 -34.52 45.37 35.50
C ASP A 725 -34.16 43.91 35.77
N VAL A 726 -34.16 43.04 34.75
CA VAL A 726 -33.83 41.62 34.91
C VAL A 726 -32.32 41.41 34.87
N GLU A 727 -31.83 40.76 35.91
CA GLU A 727 -30.45 40.29 36.04
C GLU A 727 -30.46 38.83 36.51
N ASN A 728 -29.62 37.98 35.89
CA ASN A 728 -29.38 36.62 36.33
C ASN A 728 -27.99 36.16 35.88
N HIS A 729 -27.54 35.00 36.40
CA HIS A 729 -26.22 34.45 36.12
C HIS A 729 -26.02 34.14 34.62
N LEU A 730 -27.00 33.54 33.95
CA LEU A 730 -26.89 33.18 32.52
C LEU A 730 -26.70 34.40 31.62
N LEU A 731 -27.39 35.50 31.92
CA LEU A 731 -27.26 36.77 31.20
C LEU A 731 -25.89 37.43 31.42
N SER A 732 -25.26 37.14 32.56
CA SER A 732 -23.92 37.64 32.89
C SER A 732 -22.83 36.81 32.23
N GLU A 733 -23.05 35.49 32.12
CA GLU A 733 -22.12 34.53 31.52
C GLU A 733 -22.16 34.56 29.98
N TYR A 734 -23.35 34.71 29.38
CA TYR A 734 -23.55 34.71 27.92
C TYR A 734 -24.28 35.98 27.44
N PRO A 735 -23.73 37.18 27.66
CA PRO A 735 -24.42 38.43 27.34
C PRO A 735 -24.67 38.59 25.83
N GLU A 736 -23.78 38.11 24.97
CA GLU A 736 -23.91 38.25 23.52
C GLU A 736 -25.00 37.35 22.91
N ILE A 737 -25.35 36.26 23.59
CA ILE A 737 -26.29 35.25 23.09
C ILE A 737 -27.69 35.46 23.69
N LEU A 738 -27.78 35.81 24.97
CA LEU A 738 -29.05 35.78 25.72
C LEU A 738 -29.61 37.16 26.07
N CYS A 739 -28.79 38.22 26.07
CA CYS A 739 -29.23 39.52 26.57
C CYS A 739 -30.06 40.30 25.54
N LEU A 740 -31.31 40.61 25.88
CA LEU A 740 -32.26 41.32 25.01
C LEU A 740 -32.35 42.83 25.28
N LYS A 741 -31.42 43.39 26.06
CA LYS A 741 -31.45 44.81 26.45
C LYS A 741 -31.29 45.73 25.24
N ARG A 742 -30.46 45.36 24.26
CA ARG A 742 -30.23 46.17 23.03
C ARG A 742 -31.50 46.20 22.16
N GLU A 743 -32.12 45.05 21.95
CA GLU A 743 -33.34 44.86 21.17
C GLU A 743 -34.52 45.57 21.82
N ALA A 744 -34.64 45.49 23.15
CA ALA A 744 -35.65 46.22 23.91
C ALA A 744 -35.46 47.73 23.80
N ALA A 745 -34.23 48.21 23.96
CA ALA A 745 -33.88 49.63 23.79
C ALA A 745 -34.22 50.14 22.38
N PHE A 746 -33.93 49.33 21.35
CA PHE A 746 -34.26 49.67 19.97
C PHE A 746 -35.78 49.82 19.77
N ASN A 747 -36.57 48.86 20.25
CA ASN A 747 -38.03 48.93 20.16
C ASN A 747 -38.61 50.09 20.97
N LEU A 748 -38.08 50.37 22.16
CA LEU A 748 -38.52 51.47 23.00
C LEU A 748 -38.21 52.83 22.38
N HIS A 749 -37.04 52.98 21.75
CA HIS A 749 -36.69 54.14 20.95
C HIS A 749 -37.72 54.40 19.84
N LEU A 750 -38.16 53.35 19.12
CA LEU A 750 -39.15 53.47 18.06
C LEU A 750 -40.50 53.99 18.59
N ILE A 751 -40.93 53.53 19.78
CA ILE A 751 -42.15 54.01 20.43
C ILE A 751 -42.02 55.49 20.76
N TYR A 752 -40.93 55.92 21.41
CA TYR A 752 -40.71 57.33 21.76
C TYR A 752 -40.57 58.25 20.54
N ARG A 753 -39.94 57.75 19.48
CA ARG A 753 -39.84 58.49 18.22
C ARG A 753 -41.23 58.69 17.60
N LYS A 754 -42.07 57.65 17.57
CA LYS A 754 -43.45 57.74 17.04
C LYS A 754 -44.34 58.66 17.89
N SER A 755 -44.12 58.75 19.19
CA SER A 755 -44.86 59.66 20.07
C SER A 755 -44.36 61.11 20.06
N GLY A 756 -43.28 61.41 19.33
CA GLY A 756 -42.68 62.75 19.26
C GLY A 756 -41.72 63.08 20.41
N ASN A 757 -41.47 62.16 21.34
CA ASN A 757 -40.54 62.36 22.46
C ASN A 757 -39.09 62.07 22.03
N SER A 758 -38.51 63.01 21.28
CA SER A 758 -37.13 62.91 20.78
C SER A 758 -36.08 62.82 21.88
N ILE A 759 -36.32 63.44 23.04
CA ILE A 759 -35.39 63.45 24.17
C ILE A 759 -35.27 62.05 24.78
N ALA A 760 -36.41 61.41 25.09
CA ALA A 760 -36.42 60.04 25.61
C ALA A 760 -35.87 59.06 24.58
N ALA A 761 -36.24 59.22 23.31
CA ALA A 761 -35.74 58.41 22.20
C ALA A 761 -34.20 58.47 22.07
N LYS A 762 -33.59 59.65 22.22
CA LYS A 762 -32.14 59.85 22.20
C LYS A 762 -31.47 59.28 23.45
N SER A 763 -32.07 59.48 24.63
CA SER A 763 -31.56 58.96 25.90
C SER A 763 -31.41 57.43 25.88
N VAL A 764 -32.43 56.72 25.40
CA VAL A 764 -32.40 55.25 25.29
C VAL A 764 -31.31 54.77 24.33
N LEU A 765 -31.17 55.41 23.17
CA LEU A 765 -30.10 55.08 22.21
C LEU A 765 -28.73 55.28 22.85
N MET A 766 -28.48 56.44 23.47
CA MET A 766 -27.19 56.78 24.07
C MET A 766 -26.79 55.84 25.21
N LYS A 767 -27.78 55.34 25.97
CA LYS A 767 -27.51 54.51 27.14
C LYS A 767 -27.26 53.04 26.81
N TYR A 768 -27.90 52.49 25.78
CA TYR A 768 -27.93 51.04 25.55
C TYR A 768 -27.46 50.59 24.16
N LEU A 769 -27.34 51.50 23.19
CA LEU A 769 -27.09 51.17 21.79
C LEU A 769 -25.88 51.89 21.18
N VAL A 770 -25.17 52.72 21.96
CA VAL A 770 -23.88 53.27 21.53
C VAL A 770 -22.81 52.23 21.79
N ILE A 771 -22.09 51.87 20.73
CA ILE A 771 -20.96 50.94 20.72
C ILE A 771 -19.71 51.66 21.19
#